data_AF-A0A163VN76-F1
#
_entry.id   AF-A0A163VN76-F1
#
_cell.length_a   1.000
_cell.length_b   1.000
_cell.length_c   1.000
_cell.angle_alpha   90.00
_cell.angle_beta   90.00
_cell.angle_gamma   90.00
#
_symmetry.space_group_name_H-M   'P 1'
#
loop_
_entity.id
_entity.type
_entity.pdbx_description
1 polymer ?
#
loop_
_entity_poly.entity_id
_entity_poly.type
_entity_poly.pdbx_seq_one_letter_code
_entity_poly.pdbx_strand_id
1 'polypeptide(L)'
;MGMCACDAAQAAASSVKESDSFLSYVRPDPSPPFRIVRDTGEKKGEYPIFEYTDDPKTEHLFRDSFMAESVRLFFLAQNLVNRPKETQAQTELRQASHPAYLLLSEREGGFPGTGFYLKQNGELLDHTGTPYVDLMKSTAASDYLGSMSQIYPHELGHVMYHLLSPDWDRTESRSVDMHYVSLTTDRRVAFDEGFAEHFENVSLDHEPDESRKAGLESSVRQARLTTATMVTGYERDYAWPMRLQLYRAAVPFWYQRFEMLKRHDWVMEGTIRFSTTQPTVGSPEQSIKYRNMGVRYDENKPRNVSEALATEGIVSALFTKLLSSDLKHRYREDTFYSAFLADASRTANAKAVFTPLQNEYMKIFHVLHKYVNRTDSPLADFVQGYAAEYPDEKETLYRLLGEATGLSTKELEASPTEIWLLNKSHAHSYLAIDEAGSIRMPFYAFDLNAADVSDLMTFPGIREAEAKAIIRYRDNQSFFQDLDEVRKIPDLSAEAIQALLDGAYDPNFARESRAQTEQRLGENGLLQRLLTGSLWMLAKFALAWFGVFLLVYYLLVLRKRFELRRTLRIIVTNAVKMSVLVLFALASVLAGQPLLIFAVLGVLFLVIERFLVLRNRPQGKKKEAFCSSLFFSAVLLYSLS
;
A
#
# COMPACT_ATOMS: atom_id res chain seq x y z
N MET A 1 -10.83 -9.78 -60.00
CA MET A 1 -11.56 -9.21 -58.84
C MET A 1 -10.98 -9.81 -57.58
N GLY A 2 -10.62 -8.98 -56.61
CA GLY A 2 -10.25 -9.43 -55.26
C GLY A 2 -8.75 -9.44 -54.95
N MET A 3 -8.17 -8.26 -54.74
CA MET A 3 -6.97 -7.99 -53.92
C MET A 3 -6.60 -6.51 -54.13
N CYS A 4 -7.35 -5.59 -53.50
CA CYS A 4 -6.97 -4.16 -53.47
C CYS A 4 -7.65 -3.34 -52.36
N ALA A 5 -8.35 -3.96 -51.39
CA ALA A 5 -9.14 -3.24 -50.40
C ALA A 5 -8.61 -3.33 -48.95
N CYS A 6 -7.71 -4.27 -48.62
CA CYS A 6 -7.13 -4.36 -47.27
C CYS A 6 -5.92 -3.43 -47.06
N ASP A 7 -5.03 -3.30 -48.05
CA ASP A 7 -3.80 -2.51 -47.88
C ASP A 7 -4.05 -1.00 -47.88
N ALA A 8 -5.16 -0.55 -48.48
CA ALA A 8 -5.55 0.87 -48.48
C ALA A 8 -6.12 1.33 -47.12
N ALA A 9 -6.72 0.43 -46.33
CA ALA A 9 -7.22 0.77 -45.00
C ALA A 9 -6.10 0.83 -43.95
N GLN A 10 -5.03 0.03 -44.13
CA GLN A 10 -3.88 0.01 -43.23
C GLN A 10 -2.88 1.13 -43.55
N ALA A 11 -2.77 1.56 -44.81
CA ALA A 11 -2.00 2.74 -45.21
C ALA A 11 -2.74 4.07 -44.98
N ALA A 12 -4.07 4.07 -44.88
CA ALA A 12 -4.84 5.27 -44.48
C ALA A 12 -4.72 5.59 -42.98
N ALA A 13 -4.38 4.61 -42.14
CA ALA A 13 -4.07 4.83 -40.72
C ALA A 13 -2.64 5.38 -40.48
N SER A 14 -1.76 5.35 -41.49
CA SER A 14 -0.37 5.83 -41.40
C SER A 14 -0.14 7.20 -42.04
N SER A 15 -1.20 8.01 -42.23
CA SER A 15 -1.08 9.36 -42.79
C SER A 15 -1.89 10.42 -42.03
N VAL A 16 -2.06 10.25 -40.71
CA VAL A 16 -2.19 11.43 -39.84
C VAL A 16 -0.89 12.19 -40.04
N LYS A 17 -0.94 13.32 -40.76
CA LYS A 17 0.22 14.21 -40.95
C LYS A 17 0.93 14.35 -39.60
N GLU A 18 2.25 14.20 -39.57
CA GLU A 18 3.08 14.41 -38.37
C GLU A 18 2.78 15.74 -37.65
N SER A 19 2.18 16.72 -38.35
CA SER A 19 1.69 17.99 -37.81
C SER A 19 0.48 17.93 -36.85
N ASP A 20 -0.29 16.83 -36.83
CA ASP A 20 -1.54 16.67 -36.05
C ASP A 20 -1.48 15.55 -35.00
N SER A 21 -0.28 15.19 -34.53
CA SER A 21 -0.14 14.26 -33.39
C SER A 21 -0.45 14.96 -32.06
N PHE A 22 -0.97 14.24 -31.05
CA PHE A 22 -1.21 14.76 -29.69
C PHE A 22 -0.07 15.66 -29.16
N LEU A 23 1.18 15.24 -29.37
CA LEU A 23 2.36 15.99 -28.92
C LEU A 23 2.51 17.34 -29.63
N SER A 24 2.08 17.50 -30.88
CA SER A 24 2.13 18.81 -31.56
C SER A 24 1.23 19.86 -30.89
N TYR A 25 0.21 19.42 -30.16
CA TYR A 25 -0.73 20.25 -29.41
C TYR A 25 -0.28 20.48 -27.95
N VAL A 26 0.28 19.45 -27.32
CA VAL A 26 0.52 19.41 -25.86
C VAL A 26 1.99 19.62 -25.50
N ARG A 27 2.93 19.26 -26.37
CA ARG A 27 4.37 19.45 -26.16
C ARG A 27 5.12 19.48 -27.51
N PRO A 28 5.13 20.62 -28.22
CA PRO A 28 5.80 20.75 -29.53
C PRO A 28 7.34 20.79 -29.44
N ASP A 29 7.91 20.59 -28.25
CA ASP A 29 9.36 20.49 -28.03
C ASP A 29 9.91 19.21 -28.70
N PRO A 30 10.94 19.31 -29.57
CA PRO A 30 11.55 18.15 -30.22
C PRO A 30 12.33 17.23 -29.26
N SER A 31 12.59 17.66 -28.02
CA SER A 31 13.29 16.84 -27.04
C SER A 31 12.44 15.62 -26.61
N PRO A 32 13.05 14.45 -26.37
CA PRO A 32 12.36 13.26 -25.87
C PRO A 32 11.47 13.54 -24.66
N PRO A 33 10.22 13.03 -24.65
CA PRO A 33 9.25 13.27 -23.57
C PRO A 33 9.60 12.55 -22.27
N PHE A 34 10.40 11.51 -22.36
CA PHE A 34 10.80 10.67 -21.25
C PHE A 34 12.33 10.54 -21.26
N ARG A 35 12.93 10.72 -20.10
CA ARG A 35 14.38 10.71 -19.91
C ARG A 35 14.76 9.80 -18.76
N ILE A 36 15.66 8.86 -19.03
CA ILE A 36 16.24 8.01 -18.00
C ILE A 36 17.53 8.66 -17.51
N VAL A 37 17.67 8.74 -16.20
CA VAL A 37 18.84 9.27 -15.53
C VAL A 37 19.40 8.26 -14.53
N ARG A 38 20.69 8.41 -14.23
CA ARG A 38 21.35 7.68 -13.15
C ARG A 38 21.97 8.65 -12.16
N ASP A 39 22.02 8.22 -10.90
CA ASP A 39 22.75 8.95 -9.87
C ASP A 39 24.27 8.82 -10.10
N THR A 40 24.97 9.95 -10.05
CA THR A 40 26.43 10.00 -10.14
C THR A 40 27.10 9.71 -8.80
N GLY A 41 26.35 9.78 -7.68
CA GLY A 41 26.87 9.77 -6.31
C GLY A 41 27.45 11.11 -5.87
N GLU A 42 27.51 12.11 -6.75
CA GLU A 42 27.92 13.48 -6.45
C GLU A 42 26.70 14.32 -6.01
N LYS A 43 26.95 15.39 -5.23
CA LYS A 43 25.92 16.36 -4.83
C LYS A 43 26.41 17.80 -5.04
N LYS A 44 25.48 18.72 -5.32
CA LYS A 44 25.72 20.17 -5.29
C LYS A 44 24.75 20.81 -4.30
N GLY A 45 25.27 21.20 -3.13
CA GLY A 45 24.43 21.54 -1.99
C GLY A 45 23.73 20.30 -1.46
N GLU A 46 22.42 20.37 -1.27
CA GLU A 46 21.60 19.23 -0.81
C GLU A 46 21.14 18.33 -1.98
N TYR A 47 21.19 18.83 -3.21
CA TYR A 47 20.65 18.17 -4.39
C TYR A 47 21.63 17.18 -5.01
N PRO A 48 21.16 15.97 -5.42
CA PRO A 48 21.97 15.01 -6.14
C PRO A 48 22.28 15.48 -7.56
N ILE A 49 23.40 14.99 -8.11
CA ILE A 49 23.78 15.20 -9.50
C ILE A 49 23.45 13.95 -10.30
N PHE A 50 22.63 14.11 -11.33
CA PHE A 50 22.24 13.05 -12.25
C PHE A 50 22.88 13.23 -13.61
N GLU A 51 22.98 12.14 -14.36
CA GLU A 51 23.36 12.16 -15.77
C GLU A 51 22.44 11.26 -16.60
N TYR A 52 22.27 11.59 -17.87
CA TYR A 52 21.50 10.74 -18.78
C TYR A 52 22.14 9.36 -18.88
N THR A 53 21.29 8.35 -18.97
CA THR A 53 21.71 6.98 -19.24
C THR A 53 20.76 6.36 -20.25
N ASP A 54 21.31 5.54 -21.13
CA ASP A 54 20.50 4.75 -22.06
C ASP A 54 20.14 3.43 -21.38
N ASP A 55 18.86 3.06 -21.39
CA ASP A 55 18.39 1.74 -20.97
C ASP A 55 17.33 1.26 -21.97
N PRO A 56 17.75 0.58 -23.07
CA PRO A 56 16.84 0.21 -24.14
C PRO A 56 15.64 -0.61 -23.66
N LYS A 57 15.83 -1.46 -22.64
CA LYS A 57 14.73 -2.28 -22.09
C LYS A 57 13.65 -1.41 -21.48
N THR A 58 14.05 -0.46 -20.64
CA THR A 58 13.13 0.50 -20.00
C THR A 58 12.51 1.43 -21.03
N GLU A 59 13.25 1.85 -22.05
CA GLU A 59 12.69 2.67 -23.15
C GLU A 59 11.66 1.91 -24.00
N HIS A 60 11.90 0.61 -24.26
CA HIS A 60 10.92 -0.26 -24.90
C HIS A 60 9.69 -0.44 -24.02
N LEU A 61 9.88 -0.76 -22.73
CA LEU A 61 8.78 -0.87 -21.78
C LEU A 61 7.97 0.42 -21.71
N PHE A 62 8.62 1.58 -21.65
CA PHE A 62 7.97 2.88 -21.66
C PHE A 62 7.09 3.06 -22.91
N ARG A 63 7.64 2.83 -24.11
CA ARG A 63 6.90 3.00 -25.38
C ARG A 63 5.71 2.07 -25.50
N ASP A 64 5.89 0.83 -25.05
CA ASP A 64 4.99 -0.28 -25.37
C ASP A 64 3.99 -0.56 -24.26
N SER A 65 3.96 0.24 -23.18
CA SER A 65 3.05 0.09 -22.04
C SER A 65 2.29 1.38 -21.71
N PHE A 66 1.41 1.31 -20.70
CA PHE A 66 0.68 2.48 -20.20
C PHE A 66 1.58 3.62 -19.68
N MET A 67 2.87 3.37 -19.42
CA MET A 67 3.83 4.42 -19.01
C MET A 67 3.90 5.58 -20.01
N ALA A 68 3.80 5.31 -21.32
CA ALA A 68 3.75 6.36 -22.33
C ALA A 68 2.52 7.25 -22.17
N GLU A 69 1.38 6.66 -21.82
CA GLU A 69 0.13 7.39 -21.61
C GLU A 69 0.19 8.21 -20.30
N SER A 70 0.75 7.67 -19.22
CA SER A 70 0.92 8.44 -17.97
C SER A 70 1.81 9.68 -18.15
N VAL A 71 2.85 9.61 -18.99
CA VAL A 71 3.67 10.78 -19.35
C VAL A 71 2.88 11.81 -20.19
N ARG A 72 1.98 11.35 -21.08
CA ARG A 72 1.09 12.27 -21.80
C ARG A 72 0.16 13.01 -20.85
N LEU A 73 -0.41 12.30 -19.86
CA LEU A 73 -1.23 12.90 -18.81
C LEU A 73 -0.44 13.92 -17.98
N PHE A 74 0.82 13.61 -17.64
CA PHE A 74 1.71 14.54 -16.95
C PHE A 74 1.92 15.85 -17.72
N PHE A 75 2.02 15.81 -19.05
CA PHE A 75 2.10 17.05 -19.84
C PHE A 75 0.80 17.86 -19.83
N LEU A 76 -0.36 17.19 -19.83
CA LEU A 76 -1.65 17.89 -19.69
C LEU A 76 -1.72 18.60 -18.33
N ALA A 77 -1.29 17.94 -17.26
CA ALA A 77 -1.23 18.54 -15.92
C ALA A 77 -0.27 19.75 -15.86
N GLN A 78 0.95 19.61 -16.42
CA GLN A 78 1.90 20.74 -16.53
C GLN A 78 1.33 21.93 -17.28
N ASN A 79 0.68 21.69 -18.43
CA ASN A 79 0.12 22.78 -19.22
C ASN A 79 -1.01 23.53 -18.51
N LEU A 80 -1.84 22.82 -17.75
CA LEU A 80 -2.89 23.42 -16.95
C LEU A 80 -2.30 24.38 -15.90
N VAL A 81 -1.26 23.95 -15.19
CA VAL A 81 -0.63 24.71 -14.09
C VAL A 81 0.25 25.86 -14.59
N ASN A 82 0.94 25.67 -15.71
CA ASN A 82 1.85 26.68 -16.29
C ASN A 82 1.13 27.85 -16.97
N ARG A 83 -0.21 27.93 -16.86
CA ARG A 83 -0.96 29.07 -17.37
C ARG A 83 -0.74 30.31 -16.50
N PRO A 84 -0.46 31.48 -17.11
CA PRO A 84 -0.44 32.74 -16.37
C PRO A 84 -1.82 33.00 -15.74
N LYS A 85 -1.86 33.38 -14.47
CA LYS A 85 -3.09 33.90 -13.84
C LYS A 85 -3.50 35.18 -14.58
N GLU A 86 -4.80 35.36 -14.85
CA GLU A 86 -5.35 36.46 -15.68
C GLU A 86 -4.89 37.89 -15.29
N THR A 87 -4.36 38.07 -14.08
CA THR A 87 -3.84 39.34 -13.54
C THR A 87 -2.38 39.66 -13.89
N GLN A 88 -1.61 38.74 -14.48
CA GLN A 88 -0.23 39.00 -14.91
C GLN A 88 -0.15 39.15 -16.43
N ALA A 89 0.07 40.39 -16.86
CA ALA A 89 0.09 40.81 -18.25
C ALA A 89 1.12 40.05 -19.10
N GLN A 90 0.64 39.28 -20.08
CA GLN A 90 1.15 39.01 -21.45
C GLN A 90 2.68 38.98 -21.78
N THR A 91 3.59 38.95 -20.81
CA THR A 91 5.04 39.11 -21.07
C THR A 91 5.93 38.13 -20.31
N GLU A 92 5.37 37.31 -19.41
CA GLU A 92 6.14 36.22 -18.80
C GLU A 92 6.13 35.01 -19.73
N LEU A 93 7.33 34.60 -20.17
CA LEU A 93 7.52 33.35 -20.90
C LEU A 93 6.87 32.20 -20.11
N ARG A 94 5.98 31.45 -20.77
CA ARG A 94 5.50 30.16 -20.24
C ARG A 94 6.72 29.35 -19.81
N GLN A 95 6.72 28.83 -18.58
CA GLN A 95 7.69 27.80 -18.24
C GLN A 95 7.47 26.62 -19.18
N ALA A 96 8.50 26.29 -19.98
CA ALA A 96 8.43 25.17 -20.90
C ALA A 96 8.16 23.88 -20.10
N SER A 97 7.25 23.05 -20.58
CA SER A 97 7.00 21.74 -19.98
C SER A 97 8.30 20.91 -20.00
N HIS A 98 8.74 20.45 -18.84
CA HIS A 98 9.94 19.62 -18.73
C HIS A 98 9.58 18.16 -19.06
N PRO A 99 10.53 17.35 -19.57
CA PRO A 99 10.28 15.93 -19.79
C PRO A 99 10.04 15.20 -18.46
N ALA A 100 9.43 14.02 -18.53
CA ALA A 100 9.33 13.14 -17.37
C ALA A 100 10.68 12.43 -17.14
N TYR A 101 11.22 12.53 -15.93
CA TYR A 101 12.49 11.92 -15.55
C TYR A 101 12.26 10.63 -14.75
N LEU A 102 12.93 9.55 -15.14
CA LEU A 102 13.03 8.31 -14.38
C LEU A 102 14.47 8.11 -13.93
N LEU A 103 14.69 8.14 -12.61
CA LEU A 103 15.91 7.66 -12.00
C LEU A 103 15.85 6.14 -11.86
N LEU A 104 16.84 5.45 -12.43
CA LEU A 104 17.04 4.01 -12.19
C LEU A 104 18.12 3.83 -11.14
N SER A 105 17.69 3.64 -9.89
CA SER A 105 18.59 3.45 -8.77
C SER A 105 19.01 1.98 -8.58
N GLU A 106 20.12 1.79 -7.86
CA GLU A 106 20.60 0.45 -7.46
C GLU A 106 20.28 0.10 -6.00
N ARG A 107 19.83 1.06 -5.18
CA ARG A 107 19.73 0.90 -3.71
C ARG A 107 18.33 1.08 -3.14
N GLU A 108 17.59 2.10 -3.57
CA GLU A 108 16.27 2.47 -3.03
C GLU A 108 15.40 3.00 -4.17
N GLY A 109 14.13 2.65 -4.25
CA GLY A 109 13.22 3.18 -5.28
C GLY A 109 11.77 2.79 -5.01
N GLY A 110 10.85 3.34 -5.80
CA GLY A 110 9.40 3.26 -5.59
C GLY A 110 8.82 4.51 -4.93
N PHE A 111 9.36 5.70 -5.25
CA PHE A 111 8.90 6.97 -4.67
C PHE A 111 9.09 8.13 -5.67
N PRO A 112 8.30 9.21 -5.57
CA PRO A 112 8.57 10.44 -6.30
C PRO A 112 9.67 11.25 -5.58
N GLY A 113 10.49 11.96 -6.36
CA GLY A 113 11.51 12.89 -5.87
C GLY A 113 11.39 14.26 -6.54
N THR A 114 12.03 15.27 -5.96
CA THR A 114 12.10 16.61 -6.54
C THR A 114 13.48 17.20 -6.35
N GLY A 115 14.01 17.80 -7.40
CA GLY A 115 15.23 18.59 -7.35
C GLY A 115 16.50 17.78 -7.59
N PHE A 116 17.23 18.14 -8.65
CA PHE A 116 18.54 17.59 -8.97
C PHE A 116 19.33 18.58 -9.82
N TYR A 117 20.62 18.31 -10.03
CA TYR A 117 21.39 18.94 -11.10
C TYR A 117 21.66 17.91 -12.19
N LEU A 118 21.51 18.30 -13.45
CA LEU A 118 21.78 17.42 -14.59
C LEU A 118 23.15 17.74 -15.18
N LYS A 119 24.06 16.76 -15.14
CA LYS A 119 25.39 16.85 -15.75
C LYS A 119 25.29 16.52 -17.23
N GLN A 120 25.53 17.53 -18.08
CA GLN A 120 25.51 17.38 -19.53
C GLN A 120 26.69 18.11 -20.15
N ASN A 121 27.50 17.42 -20.95
CA ASN A 121 28.69 17.98 -21.63
C ASN A 121 29.68 18.70 -20.69
N GLY A 122 29.76 18.30 -19.42
CA GLY A 122 30.63 18.92 -18.42
C GLY A 122 30.01 20.13 -17.68
N GLU A 123 28.81 20.55 -18.07
CA GLU A 123 28.04 21.60 -17.38
C GLU A 123 26.97 20.99 -16.45
N LEU A 124 26.62 21.71 -15.39
CA LEU A 124 25.54 21.35 -14.48
C LEU A 124 24.31 22.23 -14.74
N LEU A 125 23.27 21.65 -15.33
CA LEU A 125 21.99 22.29 -15.57
C LEU A 125 21.13 22.22 -14.29
N ASP A 126 20.49 23.34 -13.95
CA ASP A 126 19.67 23.46 -12.75
C ASP A 126 18.28 22.85 -12.97
N HIS A 127 17.98 21.79 -12.20
CA HIS A 127 16.69 21.11 -12.17
C HIS A 127 16.17 21.02 -10.72
N THR A 128 16.54 21.98 -9.86
CA THR A 128 16.21 21.95 -8.42
C THR A 128 14.71 22.03 -8.10
N GLY A 129 13.89 22.50 -9.05
CA GLY A 129 12.42 22.47 -8.98
C GLY A 129 11.76 21.38 -9.84
N THR A 130 12.54 20.46 -10.45
CA THR A 130 12.00 19.45 -11.37
C THR A 130 11.69 18.15 -10.63
N PRO A 131 10.47 17.58 -10.78
CA PRO A 131 10.15 16.29 -10.23
C PRO A 131 10.75 15.14 -11.05
N TYR A 132 11.01 14.02 -10.40
CA TYR A 132 11.43 12.77 -11.03
C TYR A 132 10.80 11.58 -10.29
N VAL A 133 10.72 10.44 -10.96
CA VAL A 133 10.33 9.16 -10.33
C VAL A 133 11.58 8.34 -10.11
N ASP A 134 11.79 7.77 -8.92
CA ASP A 134 12.89 6.86 -8.62
C ASP A 134 12.38 5.42 -8.58
N LEU A 135 12.95 4.52 -9.39
CA LEU A 135 12.65 3.09 -9.35
C LEU A 135 13.92 2.25 -9.30
N MET A 136 13.82 1.13 -8.58
CA MET A 136 14.88 0.13 -8.57
C MET A 136 15.01 -0.53 -9.95
N LYS A 137 16.23 -0.59 -10.47
CA LYS A 137 16.55 -1.21 -11.77
C LYS A 137 16.06 -2.66 -11.92
N SER A 138 15.93 -3.40 -10.82
CA SER A 138 15.43 -4.79 -10.81
C SER A 138 13.96 -4.92 -11.22
N THR A 139 13.18 -3.84 -11.21
CA THR A 139 11.74 -3.84 -11.54
C THR A 139 11.43 -3.68 -13.04
N ALA A 140 12.44 -3.39 -13.86
CA ALA A 140 12.28 -2.97 -15.26
C ALA A 140 11.94 -4.07 -16.27
N ALA A 141 11.88 -5.35 -15.87
CA ALA A 141 11.92 -6.48 -16.81
C ALA A 141 10.78 -7.51 -16.67
N SER A 142 9.69 -7.16 -16.00
CA SER A 142 8.77 -8.18 -15.51
C SER A 142 7.30 -7.77 -15.56
N ASP A 143 6.46 -8.51 -16.29
CA ASP A 143 5.03 -8.26 -16.45
C ASP A 143 4.21 -8.94 -15.33
N TYR A 144 4.30 -8.40 -14.10
CA TYR A 144 3.52 -8.87 -12.95
C TYR A 144 2.90 -7.68 -12.17
N LEU A 145 1.97 -7.98 -11.27
CA LEU A 145 1.31 -6.98 -10.43
C LEU A 145 2.31 -6.26 -9.51
N GLY A 146 2.42 -4.92 -9.62
CA GLY A 146 3.50 -4.17 -8.97
C GLY A 146 4.83 -4.18 -9.74
N SER A 147 4.77 -4.38 -11.05
CA SER A 147 5.92 -4.16 -11.95
C SER A 147 6.17 -2.68 -12.22
N MET A 148 7.30 -2.35 -12.86
CA MET A 148 7.60 -0.98 -13.29
C MET A 148 6.48 -0.36 -14.14
N SER A 149 5.81 -1.15 -14.98
CA SER A 149 4.68 -0.66 -15.81
C SER A 149 3.45 -0.22 -14.99
N GLN A 150 3.36 -0.62 -13.71
CA GLN A 150 2.30 -0.27 -12.77
C GLN A 150 2.78 0.79 -11.77
N ILE A 151 3.99 0.60 -11.20
CA ILE A 151 4.56 1.50 -10.20
C ILE A 151 4.93 2.84 -10.83
N TYR A 152 5.48 2.89 -12.04
CA TYR A 152 5.83 4.18 -12.65
C TYR A 152 4.61 5.11 -12.83
N PRO A 153 3.47 4.65 -13.39
CA PRO A 153 2.24 5.44 -13.40
C PRO A 153 1.75 5.86 -12.00
N HIS A 154 1.86 4.97 -11.00
CA HIS A 154 1.53 5.28 -9.61
C HIS A 154 2.37 6.47 -9.09
N GLU A 155 3.70 6.39 -9.16
CA GLU A 155 4.58 7.44 -8.66
C GLU A 155 4.41 8.77 -9.43
N LEU A 156 4.18 8.67 -10.75
CA LEU A 156 3.86 9.85 -11.56
C LEU A 156 2.49 10.45 -11.20
N GLY A 157 1.57 9.63 -10.68
CA GLY A 157 0.29 10.05 -10.10
C GLY A 157 0.47 11.01 -8.92
N HIS A 158 1.35 10.69 -7.98
CA HIS A 158 1.73 11.62 -6.89
C HIS A 158 2.27 12.93 -7.43
N VAL A 159 3.22 12.86 -8.38
CA VAL A 159 3.82 14.05 -9.01
C VAL A 159 2.74 14.93 -9.65
N MET A 160 1.80 14.34 -10.39
CA MET A 160 0.70 15.07 -11.01
C MET A 160 -0.22 15.71 -9.96
N TYR A 161 -0.55 15.00 -8.88
CA TYR A 161 -1.39 15.55 -7.81
C TYR A 161 -0.70 16.74 -7.11
N HIS A 162 0.56 16.60 -6.71
CA HIS A 162 1.31 17.68 -6.05
C HIS A 162 1.50 18.89 -6.97
N LEU A 163 1.66 18.66 -8.27
CA LEU A 163 1.71 19.72 -9.28
C LEU A 163 0.37 20.48 -9.37
N LEU A 164 -0.75 19.74 -9.41
CA LEU A 164 -2.08 20.33 -9.59
C LEU A 164 -2.56 21.03 -8.33
N SER A 165 -2.24 20.51 -7.15
CA SER A 165 -2.65 21.05 -5.85
C SER A 165 -1.43 21.44 -5.00
N PRO A 166 -0.76 22.57 -5.29
CA PRO A 166 0.47 22.97 -4.61
C PRO A 166 0.28 23.42 -3.16
N ASP A 167 -0.97 23.70 -2.75
CA ASP A 167 -1.34 23.90 -1.34
C ASP A 167 -1.31 22.57 -0.54
N TRP A 168 -0.98 21.46 -1.21
CA TRP A 168 -0.57 20.22 -0.58
C TRP A 168 0.72 20.44 0.23
N ASP A 169 0.55 20.76 1.50
CA ASP A 169 1.60 20.54 2.48
C ASP A 169 1.54 19.06 2.88
N ARG A 170 2.57 18.29 2.50
CA ARG A 170 2.85 16.99 3.11
C ARG A 170 3.36 17.25 4.53
N THR A 171 2.57 17.93 5.36
CA THR A 171 2.77 17.91 6.80
C THR A 171 2.86 16.45 7.19
N GLU A 172 3.83 16.10 8.03
CA GLU A 172 3.99 14.72 8.48
C GLU A 172 2.63 14.11 8.84
N SER A 173 2.35 12.92 8.26
CA SER A 173 1.12 12.17 8.51
C SER A 173 0.80 12.18 10.01
N ARG A 174 -0.47 12.28 10.39
CA ARG A 174 -0.83 12.14 11.82
C ARG A 174 -0.86 10.68 12.26
N SER A 175 -1.09 9.77 11.32
CA SER A 175 -1.01 8.34 11.54
C SER A 175 0.42 7.90 11.87
N VAL A 176 0.54 6.93 12.78
CA VAL A 176 1.81 6.24 13.05
C VAL A 176 1.98 4.98 12.21
N ASP A 177 0.91 4.47 11.62
CA ASP A 177 0.96 3.30 10.77
C ASP A 177 1.51 3.71 9.40
N MET A 178 2.42 2.90 8.85
CA MET A 178 2.68 2.93 7.42
C MET A 178 1.38 2.71 6.68
N HIS A 179 1.19 3.45 5.60
CA HIS A 179 -0.01 3.36 4.79
C HIS A 179 -0.15 2.03 4.04
N TYR A 180 -1.40 1.60 3.88
CA TYR A 180 -1.83 0.42 3.13
C TYR A 180 -3.27 0.67 2.65
N VAL A 181 -3.69 0.04 1.55
CA VAL A 181 -4.94 0.33 0.84
C VAL A 181 -6.20 0.27 1.71
N SER A 182 -6.20 -0.61 2.72
CA SER A 182 -7.35 -0.86 3.61
C SER A 182 -7.23 -0.20 4.98
N LEU A 183 -6.10 0.45 5.25
CA LEU A 183 -5.81 1.07 6.54
C LEU A 183 -6.31 2.51 6.60
N THR A 184 -6.71 2.92 7.79
CA THR A 184 -7.09 4.30 8.05
C THR A 184 -5.83 5.11 8.37
N THR A 185 -5.57 6.16 7.60
CA THR A 185 -4.47 7.12 7.82
C THR A 185 -5.07 8.47 8.20
N ASP A 186 -4.56 9.57 7.66
CA ASP A 186 -5.24 10.87 7.66
C ASP A 186 -5.82 11.14 6.27
N ARG A 187 -6.87 11.96 6.19
CA ARG A 187 -7.59 12.23 4.93
C ARG A 187 -6.70 12.73 3.80
N ARG A 188 -5.64 13.45 4.15
CA ARG A 188 -4.67 13.99 3.19
C ARG A 188 -3.86 12.85 2.59
N VAL A 189 -3.17 12.06 3.43
CA VAL A 189 -2.42 10.89 3.00
C VAL A 189 -3.31 9.93 2.23
N ALA A 190 -4.51 9.65 2.74
CA ALA A 190 -5.47 8.78 2.08
C ALA A 190 -5.82 9.23 0.66
N PHE A 191 -5.95 10.54 0.44
CA PHE A 191 -6.23 11.08 -0.89
C PHE A 191 -5.02 11.01 -1.82
N ASP A 192 -3.83 11.38 -1.35
CA ASP A 192 -2.59 11.35 -2.15
C ASP A 192 -2.28 9.92 -2.63
N GLU A 193 -2.19 8.99 -1.68
CA GLU A 193 -1.92 7.58 -1.95
C GLU A 193 -3.05 6.93 -2.74
N GLY A 194 -4.32 7.18 -2.40
CA GLY A 194 -5.45 6.64 -3.16
C GLY A 194 -5.55 7.19 -4.59
N PHE A 195 -5.19 8.46 -4.80
CA PHE A 195 -5.07 9.03 -6.14
C PHE A 195 -3.86 8.48 -6.90
N ALA A 196 -2.77 8.10 -6.26
CA ALA A 196 -1.68 7.44 -6.97
C ALA A 196 -2.02 5.96 -7.28
N GLU A 197 -2.57 5.23 -6.31
CA GLU A 197 -2.93 3.82 -6.43
C GLU A 197 -3.94 3.54 -7.56
N HIS A 198 -4.86 4.46 -7.88
CA HIS A 198 -5.82 4.22 -8.97
C HIS A 198 -5.14 4.04 -10.34
N PHE A 199 -3.94 4.62 -10.53
CA PHE A 199 -3.16 4.43 -11.75
C PHE A 199 -2.69 2.99 -11.94
N GLU A 200 -2.51 2.20 -10.88
CA GLU A 200 -2.23 0.76 -10.99
C GLU A 200 -3.41 0.06 -11.70
N ASN A 201 -4.64 0.32 -11.26
CA ASN A 201 -5.83 -0.29 -11.87
C ASN A 201 -6.05 0.18 -13.32
N VAL A 202 -5.95 1.49 -13.55
CA VAL A 202 -6.18 2.08 -14.88
C VAL A 202 -5.13 1.63 -15.88
N SER A 203 -3.88 1.49 -15.44
CA SER A 203 -2.79 1.02 -16.31
C SER A 203 -2.97 -0.44 -16.71
N LEU A 204 -3.51 -1.31 -15.85
CA LEU A 204 -3.90 -2.67 -16.23
C LEU A 204 -5.06 -2.66 -17.24
N ASP A 205 -6.12 -1.90 -16.97
CA ASP A 205 -7.31 -1.83 -17.82
C ASP A 205 -6.98 -1.33 -19.24
N HIS A 206 -6.07 -0.36 -19.33
CA HIS A 206 -5.67 0.33 -20.57
C HIS A 206 -4.27 -0.07 -21.06
N GLU A 207 -3.74 -1.20 -20.61
CA GLU A 207 -2.45 -1.71 -21.08
C GLU A 207 -2.52 -2.00 -22.60
N PRO A 208 -1.73 -1.30 -23.44
CA PRO A 208 -1.83 -1.42 -24.89
C PRO A 208 -1.24 -2.72 -25.45
N ASP A 209 -0.31 -3.37 -24.75
CA ASP A 209 0.23 -4.66 -25.17
C ASP A 209 -0.59 -5.83 -24.59
N GLU A 210 -1.27 -6.56 -25.47
CA GLU A 210 -2.14 -7.68 -25.09
C GLU A 210 -1.40 -8.80 -24.33
N SER A 211 -0.12 -9.04 -24.64
CA SER A 211 0.66 -10.07 -23.96
C SER A 211 0.98 -9.64 -22.53
N ARG A 212 1.35 -8.38 -22.32
CA ARG A 212 1.58 -7.80 -21.00
C ARG A 212 0.31 -7.77 -20.19
N LYS A 213 -0.79 -7.31 -20.78
CA LYS A 213 -2.11 -7.30 -20.14
C LYS A 213 -2.49 -8.70 -19.64
N ALA A 214 -2.37 -9.72 -20.50
CA ALA A 214 -2.61 -11.11 -20.11
C ALA A 214 -1.65 -11.59 -18.99
N GLY A 215 -0.40 -11.12 -19.00
CA GLY A 215 0.59 -11.36 -17.95
C GLY A 215 0.20 -10.76 -16.60
N LEU A 216 -0.20 -9.49 -16.59
CA LEU A 216 -0.70 -8.78 -15.41
C LEU A 216 -1.94 -9.46 -14.82
N GLU A 217 -2.94 -9.76 -15.66
CA GLU A 217 -4.15 -10.49 -15.23
C GLU A 217 -3.83 -11.89 -14.69
N SER A 218 -2.86 -12.58 -15.30
CA SER A 218 -2.37 -13.87 -14.81
C SER A 218 -1.70 -13.72 -13.43
N SER A 219 -0.94 -12.64 -13.23
CA SER A 219 -0.34 -12.31 -11.94
C SER A 219 -1.39 -12.07 -10.85
N VAL A 220 -2.48 -11.36 -11.15
CA VAL A 220 -3.63 -11.18 -10.24
C VAL A 220 -4.23 -12.54 -9.87
N ARG A 221 -4.49 -13.41 -10.86
CA ARG A 221 -5.01 -14.77 -10.61
C ARG A 221 -4.07 -15.59 -9.73
N GLN A 222 -2.77 -15.52 -9.97
CA GLN A 222 -1.76 -16.21 -9.16
C GLN A 222 -1.67 -15.64 -7.75
N ALA A 223 -1.75 -14.32 -7.57
CA ALA A 223 -1.79 -13.67 -6.27
C ALA A 223 -3.00 -14.17 -5.46
N ARG A 224 -4.19 -14.21 -6.06
CA ARG A 224 -5.42 -14.75 -5.44
C ARG A 224 -5.24 -16.19 -4.97
N LEU A 225 -4.70 -17.08 -5.82
CA LEU A 225 -4.48 -18.49 -5.47
C LEU A 225 -3.42 -18.68 -4.37
N THR A 226 -2.31 -17.95 -4.46
CA THR A 226 -1.16 -18.17 -3.56
C THR A 226 -1.34 -17.54 -2.19
N THR A 227 -2.12 -16.45 -2.08
CA THR A 227 -2.34 -15.74 -0.81
C THR A 227 -3.50 -16.32 0.00
N ALA A 228 -4.48 -16.96 -0.63
CA ALA A 228 -5.65 -17.54 0.06
C ALA A 228 -5.28 -18.51 1.20
N THR A 229 -4.31 -19.41 0.94
CA THR A 229 -3.79 -20.34 1.96
C THR A 229 -3.07 -19.59 3.08
N MET A 230 -2.33 -18.52 2.76
CA MET A 230 -1.58 -17.73 3.75
C MET A 230 -2.52 -16.97 4.67
N VAL A 231 -3.53 -16.31 4.11
CA VAL A 231 -4.56 -15.60 4.86
C VAL A 231 -5.29 -16.56 5.79
N THR A 232 -5.76 -17.71 5.30
CA THR A 232 -6.48 -18.69 6.12
C THR A 232 -5.60 -19.24 7.26
N GLY A 233 -4.32 -19.49 6.99
CA GLY A 233 -3.36 -19.91 8.01
C GLY A 233 -3.06 -18.82 9.04
N TYR A 234 -2.97 -17.57 8.60
CA TYR A 234 -2.79 -16.40 9.45
C TYR A 234 -3.97 -16.20 10.41
N GLU A 235 -5.21 -16.30 9.91
CA GLU A 235 -6.43 -16.22 10.73
C GLU A 235 -6.43 -17.31 11.81
N ARG A 236 -6.02 -18.53 11.45
CA ARG A 236 -5.91 -19.65 12.41
C ARG A 236 -4.81 -19.43 13.45
N ASP A 237 -3.70 -18.82 13.07
CA ASP A 237 -2.62 -18.49 14.02
C ASP A 237 -3.10 -17.48 15.09
N TYR A 238 -3.93 -16.52 14.71
CA TYR A 238 -4.60 -15.60 15.64
C TYR A 238 -5.66 -16.29 16.49
N ALA A 239 -6.53 -17.12 15.88
CA ALA A 239 -7.59 -17.79 16.60
C ALA A 239 -7.07 -18.83 17.60
N TRP A 240 -5.99 -19.54 17.26
CA TRP A 240 -5.48 -20.69 18.01
C TRP A 240 -4.04 -20.44 18.48
N PRO A 241 -3.84 -19.76 19.63
CA PRO A 241 -2.52 -19.29 20.08
C PRO A 241 -1.52 -20.40 20.40
N MET A 242 -1.98 -21.65 20.59
CA MET A 242 -1.11 -22.81 20.79
C MET A 242 -0.42 -23.30 19.51
N ARG A 243 -0.74 -22.75 18.33
CA ARG A 243 0.00 -23.02 17.09
C ARG A 243 1.39 -22.40 17.16
N LEU A 244 2.31 -22.90 16.32
CA LEU A 244 3.66 -22.36 16.20
C LEU A 244 3.75 -20.97 15.53
N GLN A 245 2.62 -20.39 15.12
CA GLN A 245 2.54 -19.07 14.48
C GLN A 245 3.33 -18.99 13.16
N LEU A 246 3.34 -20.09 12.39
CA LEU A 246 4.13 -20.23 11.16
C LEU A 246 3.69 -19.23 10.08
N TYR A 247 2.40 -18.98 9.93
CA TYR A 247 1.86 -18.09 8.90
C TYR A 247 2.08 -16.63 9.25
N ARG A 248 2.00 -16.28 10.55
CA ARG A 248 2.40 -14.96 11.05
C ARG A 248 3.89 -14.70 10.90
N ALA A 249 4.73 -15.70 11.18
CA ALA A 249 6.19 -15.59 10.95
C ALA A 249 6.54 -15.48 9.46
N ALA A 250 5.65 -15.95 8.57
CA ALA A 250 5.85 -15.88 7.13
C ALA A 250 5.31 -14.58 6.48
N VAL A 251 4.65 -13.70 7.24
CA VAL A 251 4.03 -12.44 6.74
C VAL A 251 4.95 -11.62 5.82
N PRO A 252 6.24 -11.39 6.15
CA PRO A 252 7.14 -10.63 5.28
C PRO A 252 7.32 -11.19 3.86
N PHE A 253 6.97 -12.46 3.62
CA PHE A 253 7.18 -13.14 2.34
C PHE A 253 5.94 -13.17 1.44
N TRP A 254 4.74 -12.94 1.99
CA TRP A 254 3.49 -13.06 1.24
C TRP A 254 2.62 -11.82 1.28
N TYR A 255 2.73 -10.98 2.31
CA TYR A 255 1.79 -9.88 2.51
C TYR A 255 1.84 -8.85 1.41
N GLN A 256 3.02 -8.47 0.90
CA GLN A 256 3.11 -7.51 -0.20
C GLN A 256 2.29 -7.96 -1.43
N ARG A 257 2.30 -9.27 -1.74
CA ARG A 257 1.48 -9.81 -2.83
C ARG A 257 -0.01 -9.73 -2.53
N PHE A 258 -0.39 -9.92 -1.28
CA PHE A 258 -1.77 -9.79 -0.84
C PHE A 258 -2.23 -8.33 -0.81
N GLU A 259 -1.35 -7.40 -0.41
CA GLU A 259 -1.60 -5.96 -0.46
C GLU A 259 -1.88 -5.49 -1.88
N MET A 260 -1.04 -5.88 -2.84
CA MET A 260 -1.28 -5.59 -4.26
C MET A 260 -2.58 -6.20 -4.77
N LEU A 261 -2.94 -7.41 -4.31
CA LEU A 261 -4.24 -8.01 -4.64
C LEU A 261 -5.41 -7.18 -4.10
N LYS A 262 -5.31 -6.61 -2.89
CA LYS A 262 -6.34 -5.72 -2.34
C LYS A 262 -6.45 -4.42 -3.16
N ARG A 263 -5.32 -3.80 -3.52
CA ARG A 263 -5.26 -2.61 -4.39
C ARG A 263 -5.98 -2.80 -5.73
N HIS A 264 -6.01 -4.04 -6.22
CA HIS A 264 -6.76 -4.42 -7.40
C HIS A 264 -8.19 -4.87 -7.07
N ASP A 265 -8.35 -6.06 -6.49
CA ASP A 265 -9.65 -6.73 -6.35
C ASP A 265 -10.62 -5.93 -5.46
N TRP A 266 -10.16 -5.49 -4.29
CA TRP A 266 -11.06 -4.86 -3.32
C TRP A 266 -11.48 -3.46 -3.76
N VAL A 267 -10.58 -2.77 -4.46
CA VAL A 267 -10.86 -1.47 -5.09
C VAL A 267 -11.86 -1.62 -6.24
N MET A 268 -11.62 -2.57 -7.16
CA MET A 268 -12.51 -2.81 -8.30
C MET A 268 -13.90 -3.25 -7.87
N GLU A 269 -13.99 -4.20 -6.93
CA GLU A 269 -15.24 -4.70 -6.38
C GLU A 269 -15.94 -3.68 -5.45
N GLY A 270 -15.21 -2.66 -4.99
CA GLY A 270 -15.72 -1.67 -4.04
C GLY A 270 -15.97 -2.26 -2.64
N THR A 271 -15.30 -3.35 -2.28
CA THR A 271 -15.43 -4.01 -0.96
C THR A 271 -14.64 -3.28 0.13
N ILE A 272 -13.72 -2.40 -0.26
CA ILE A 272 -12.94 -1.56 0.65
C ILE A 272 -13.80 -0.63 1.53
N ARG A 273 -15.06 -0.37 1.14
CA ARG A 273 -16.10 0.34 1.91
C ARG A 273 -16.46 -0.32 3.23
N PHE A 274 -16.12 -1.60 3.41
CA PHE A 274 -16.34 -2.33 4.64
C PHE A 274 -15.12 -2.24 5.55
N SER A 275 -15.35 -2.13 6.86
CA SER A 275 -14.27 -2.15 7.85
C SER A 275 -13.62 -3.53 7.87
N THR A 276 -12.32 -3.57 8.17
CA THR A 276 -11.59 -4.84 8.32
C THR A 276 -12.07 -5.60 9.55
N THR A 277 -12.02 -6.94 9.50
CA THR A 277 -12.47 -7.75 10.63
C THR A 277 -11.51 -7.65 11.81
N GLN A 278 -12.02 -7.94 13.01
CA GLN A 278 -11.24 -8.01 14.24
C GLN A 278 -11.30 -9.43 14.81
N PRO A 279 -10.25 -9.90 15.48
CA PRO A 279 -10.27 -11.20 16.12
C PRO A 279 -11.29 -11.20 17.26
N THR A 280 -11.96 -12.33 17.48
CA THR A 280 -13.01 -12.45 18.51
C THR A 280 -12.46 -12.38 19.94
N VAL A 281 -11.18 -12.67 20.12
CA VAL A 281 -10.48 -12.70 21.41
C VAL A 281 -9.08 -12.16 21.21
N GLY A 282 -8.62 -11.32 22.13
CA GLY A 282 -7.24 -10.81 22.12
C GLY A 282 -7.11 -9.57 23.00
N SER A 283 -5.87 -9.09 23.15
CA SER A 283 -5.63 -7.75 23.69
C SER A 283 -5.96 -6.68 22.63
N PRO A 284 -6.17 -5.40 23.03
CA PRO A 284 -6.33 -4.31 22.08
C PRO A 284 -5.23 -4.26 21.02
N GLU A 285 -3.97 -4.50 21.42
CA GLU A 285 -2.82 -4.50 20.50
C GLU A 285 -2.89 -5.63 19.47
N GLN A 286 -3.37 -6.81 19.87
CA GLN A 286 -3.58 -7.92 18.94
C GLN A 286 -4.72 -7.62 17.95
N SER A 287 -5.78 -6.97 18.44
CA SER A 287 -6.93 -6.60 17.63
C SER A 287 -6.57 -5.54 16.61
N ILE A 288 -5.84 -4.49 17.02
CA ILE A 288 -5.32 -3.45 16.14
C ILE A 288 -4.38 -4.06 15.10
N LYS A 289 -3.41 -4.90 15.50
CA LYS A 289 -2.46 -5.51 14.56
C LYS A 289 -3.16 -6.36 13.48
N TYR A 290 -4.12 -7.19 13.90
CA TYR A 290 -4.90 -8.00 12.96
C TYR A 290 -5.77 -7.14 12.03
N ARG A 291 -6.45 -6.13 12.59
CA ARG A 291 -7.24 -5.15 11.83
C ARG A 291 -6.40 -4.44 10.78
N ASN A 292 -5.20 -4.00 11.17
CA ASN A 292 -4.27 -3.25 10.33
C ASN A 292 -3.70 -4.10 9.19
N MET A 293 -3.54 -5.41 9.40
CA MET A 293 -3.22 -6.35 8.33
C MET A 293 -4.35 -6.49 7.31
N GLY A 294 -5.59 -6.15 7.66
CA GLY A 294 -6.71 -6.08 6.71
C GLY A 294 -6.85 -7.34 5.86
N VAL A 295 -6.76 -8.52 6.48
CA VAL A 295 -6.82 -9.81 5.77
C VAL A 295 -8.24 -10.23 5.38
N ARG A 296 -9.24 -9.62 6.02
CA ARG A 296 -10.68 -9.77 5.75
C ARG A 296 -11.39 -8.45 6.02
N TYR A 297 -12.57 -8.31 5.44
CA TYR A 297 -13.54 -7.25 5.74
C TYR A 297 -14.85 -7.86 6.25
N ASP A 298 -15.66 -7.06 6.95
CA ASP A 298 -16.99 -7.45 7.41
C ASP A 298 -18.06 -6.72 6.58
N GLU A 299 -18.74 -7.45 5.69
CA GLU A 299 -19.80 -6.90 4.83
C GLU A 299 -20.98 -6.29 5.62
N ASN A 300 -21.14 -6.64 6.90
CA ASN A 300 -22.19 -6.08 7.75
C ASN A 300 -21.74 -4.81 8.48
N LYS A 301 -20.48 -4.41 8.33
CA LYS A 301 -19.88 -3.25 8.99
C LYS A 301 -19.30 -2.29 7.95
N PRO A 302 -20.14 -1.44 7.32
CA PRO A 302 -19.62 -0.37 6.49
C PRO A 302 -18.77 0.59 7.33
N ARG A 303 -17.74 1.15 6.71
CA ARG A 303 -16.95 2.23 7.29
C ARG A 303 -17.84 3.43 7.53
N ASN A 304 -17.67 4.08 8.67
CA ASN A 304 -18.27 5.39 8.88
C ASN A 304 -17.58 6.44 7.97
N VAL A 305 -18.16 7.64 7.83
CA VAL A 305 -17.61 8.67 6.93
C VAL A 305 -16.17 9.04 7.25
N SER A 306 -15.78 9.17 8.52
CA SER A 306 -14.38 9.47 8.88
C SER A 306 -13.43 8.33 8.52
N GLU A 307 -13.80 7.08 8.77
CA GLU A 307 -13.01 5.91 8.33
C GLU A 307 -12.86 5.90 6.80
N ALA A 308 -13.95 6.12 6.06
CA ALA A 308 -13.96 6.04 4.60
C ALA A 308 -13.10 7.14 3.96
N LEU A 309 -13.21 8.38 4.44
CA LEU A 309 -12.43 9.51 3.91
C LEU A 309 -10.94 9.43 4.21
N ALA A 310 -10.56 8.65 5.22
CA ALA A 310 -9.17 8.43 5.62
C ALA A 310 -8.63 7.06 5.16
N THR A 311 -9.27 6.39 4.18
CA THR A 311 -8.80 5.11 3.63
C THR A 311 -8.44 5.24 2.14
N GLU A 312 -7.22 4.85 1.78
CA GLU A 312 -6.62 5.02 0.44
C GLU A 312 -7.42 4.32 -0.66
N GLY A 313 -7.78 3.06 -0.41
CA GLY A 313 -8.52 2.29 -1.38
C GLY A 313 -9.93 2.82 -1.66
N ILE A 314 -10.52 3.63 -0.76
CA ILE A 314 -11.81 4.30 -1.01
C ILE A 314 -11.65 5.36 -2.08
N VAL A 315 -10.60 6.18 -1.97
CA VAL A 315 -10.25 7.22 -2.94
C VAL A 315 -9.88 6.56 -4.27
N SER A 316 -9.03 5.54 -4.23
CA SER A 316 -8.66 4.75 -5.42
C SER A 316 -9.88 4.17 -6.12
N ALA A 317 -10.83 3.59 -5.37
CA ALA A 317 -12.05 3.01 -5.92
C ALA A 317 -12.93 4.05 -6.63
N LEU A 318 -13.02 5.28 -6.10
CA LEU A 318 -13.78 6.34 -6.76
C LEU A 318 -13.14 6.70 -8.11
N PHE A 319 -11.84 6.97 -8.14
CA PHE A 319 -11.16 7.37 -9.37
C PHE A 319 -11.13 6.25 -10.41
N THR A 320 -10.89 5.00 -10.00
CA THR A 320 -10.98 3.84 -10.88
C THR A 320 -12.38 3.72 -11.49
N LYS A 321 -13.45 3.77 -10.68
CA LYS A 321 -14.82 3.70 -11.19
C LYS A 321 -15.20 4.88 -12.09
N LEU A 322 -14.70 6.08 -11.78
CA LEU A 322 -14.89 7.27 -12.60
C LEU A 322 -14.32 7.07 -14.01
N LEU A 323 -13.08 6.55 -14.11
CA LEU A 323 -12.38 6.32 -15.37
C LEU A 323 -12.92 5.11 -16.15
N SER A 324 -13.43 4.10 -15.44
CA SER A 324 -14.12 2.96 -16.08
C SER A 324 -15.51 3.33 -16.60
N SER A 325 -16.14 4.40 -16.10
CA SER A 325 -17.48 4.83 -16.51
C SER A 325 -17.56 5.41 -17.92
N ASP A 326 -18.77 5.65 -18.42
CA ASP A 326 -19.02 6.28 -19.73
C ASP A 326 -18.79 7.80 -19.73
N LEU A 327 -18.51 8.42 -18.58
CA LEU A 327 -18.27 9.88 -18.49
C LEU A 327 -17.09 10.32 -19.36
N LYS A 328 -16.11 9.43 -19.57
CA LYS A 328 -14.96 9.66 -20.44
C LYS A 328 -15.33 10.01 -21.88
N HIS A 329 -16.53 9.61 -22.34
CA HIS A 329 -17.03 9.91 -23.68
C HIS A 329 -17.80 11.24 -23.78
N ARG A 330 -18.02 11.92 -22.66
CA ARG A 330 -18.69 13.22 -22.59
C ARG A 330 -17.65 14.34 -22.69
N TYR A 331 -17.33 14.71 -23.92
CA TYR A 331 -16.43 15.83 -24.21
C TYR A 331 -17.11 17.18 -23.90
N ARG A 332 -16.30 18.16 -23.53
CA ARG A 332 -16.70 19.55 -23.30
C ARG A 332 -16.53 20.39 -24.57
N GLU A 333 -16.85 21.67 -24.47
CA GLU A 333 -16.59 22.64 -25.53
C GLU A 333 -15.08 22.79 -25.77
N ASP A 334 -14.65 23.04 -27.02
CA ASP A 334 -13.23 23.12 -27.40
C ASP A 334 -12.42 24.13 -26.57
N THR A 335 -13.08 25.18 -26.05
CA THR A 335 -12.48 26.20 -25.19
C THR A 335 -11.96 25.65 -23.86
N PHE A 336 -12.61 24.63 -23.29
CA PHE A 336 -12.15 23.94 -22.09
C PHE A 336 -10.76 23.34 -22.30
N TYR A 337 -10.55 22.67 -23.44
CA TYR A 337 -9.31 21.96 -23.74
C TYR A 337 -8.13 22.86 -24.04
N SER A 338 -8.39 24.13 -24.39
CA SER A 338 -7.31 25.11 -24.58
C SER A 338 -6.39 25.16 -23.36
N ALA A 339 -6.93 24.92 -22.16
CA ALA A 339 -6.21 24.92 -20.89
C ALA A 339 -5.02 23.96 -20.85
N PHE A 340 -5.11 22.88 -21.63
CA PHE A 340 -4.16 21.77 -21.62
C PHE A 340 -3.19 21.80 -22.82
N LEU A 341 -3.29 22.82 -23.67
CA LEU A 341 -2.43 23.00 -24.83
C LEU A 341 -1.15 23.77 -24.48
N ALA A 342 -0.03 23.39 -25.12
CA ALA A 342 1.24 24.12 -24.99
C ALA A 342 1.14 25.57 -25.48
N ASP A 343 0.21 25.84 -26.41
CA ASP A 343 -0.16 27.15 -26.90
C ASP A 343 -1.67 27.37 -26.74
N ALA A 344 -2.06 28.28 -25.85
CA ALA A 344 -3.46 28.57 -25.56
C ALA A 344 -4.18 29.33 -26.68
N SER A 345 -3.45 29.89 -27.65
CA SER A 345 -4.05 30.53 -28.81
C SER A 345 -4.59 29.52 -29.83
N ARG A 346 -4.16 28.25 -29.73
CA ARG A 346 -4.64 27.18 -30.60
C ARG A 346 -6.00 26.67 -30.11
N THR A 347 -6.83 26.29 -31.08
CA THR A 347 -8.04 25.51 -30.87
C THR A 347 -7.79 24.08 -31.36
N ALA A 348 -8.22 23.09 -30.58
CA ALA A 348 -8.17 21.69 -30.97
C ALA A 348 -9.60 21.16 -31.02
N ASN A 349 -9.97 20.46 -32.09
CA ASN A 349 -11.18 19.62 -32.06
C ASN A 349 -10.93 18.50 -31.06
N ALA A 350 -11.57 18.58 -29.90
CA ALA A 350 -11.20 17.75 -28.76
C ALA A 350 -11.29 16.25 -29.05
N LYS A 351 -12.33 15.82 -29.79
CA LYS A 351 -12.53 14.40 -30.15
C LYS A 351 -11.52 13.88 -31.18
N ALA A 352 -10.92 14.77 -31.95
CA ALA A 352 -9.89 14.39 -32.92
C ALA A 352 -8.50 14.29 -32.30
N VAL A 353 -8.24 15.01 -31.21
CA VAL A 353 -6.90 15.12 -30.59
C VAL A 353 -6.76 14.26 -29.34
N PHE A 354 -7.81 14.19 -28.51
CA PHE A 354 -7.74 13.56 -27.20
C PHE A 354 -8.54 12.26 -27.13
N THR A 355 -7.96 11.24 -26.49
CA THR A 355 -8.68 9.99 -26.19
C THR A 355 -9.77 10.21 -25.14
N PRO A 356 -10.78 9.33 -25.04
CA PRO A 356 -11.78 9.41 -23.97
C PRO A 356 -11.13 9.40 -22.57
N LEU A 357 -10.11 8.58 -22.37
CA LEU A 357 -9.37 8.52 -21.11
C LEU A 357 -8.73 9.87 -20.76
N GLN A 358 -8.04 10.50 -21.72
CA GLN A 358 -7.45 11.83 -21.55
C GLN A 358 -8.52 12.89 -21.27
N ASN A 359 -9.69 12.81 -21.91
CA ASN A 359 -10.81 13.69 -21.63
C ASN A 359 -11.25 13.64 -20.16
N GLU A 360 -11.42 12.44 -19.61
CA GLU A 360 -11.80 12.29 -18.20
C GLU A 360 -10.70 12.80 -17.26
N TYR A 361 -9.43 12.50 -17.54
CA TYR A 361 -8.32 13.02 -16.75
C TYR A 361 -8.20 14.54 -16.81
N MET A 362 -8.42 15.19 -17.95
CA MET A 362 -8.44 16.65 -18.01
C MET A 362 -9.54 17.25 -17.13
N LYS A 363 -10.73 16.62 -17.09
CA LYS A 363 -11.78 17.02 -16.16
C LYS A 363 -11.37 16.86 -14.70
N ILE A 364 -10.75 15.73 -14.36
CA ILE A 364 -10.19 15.46 -13.02
C ILE A 364 -9.14 16.50 -12.65
N PHE A 365 -8.14 16.74 -13.51
CA PHE A 365 -7.05 17.69 -13.28
C PHE A 365 -7.55 19.12 -13.10
N HIS A 366 -8.54 19.54 -13.88
CA HIS A 366 -9.20 20.82 -13.71
C HIS A 366 -9.81 20.98 -12.31
N VAL A 367 -10.50 19.94 -11.83
CA VAL A 367 -11.11 19.94 -10.49
C VAL A 367 -10.05 19.89 -9.40
N LEU A 368 -9.03 19.04 -9.53
CA LEU A 368 -7.90 18.98 -8.58
C LEU A 368 -7.25 20.35 -8.42
N HIS A 369 -6.96 21.01 -9.55
CA HIS A 369 -6.28 22.30 -9.56
C HIS A 369 -7.12 23.43 -8.96
N LYS A 370 -8.44 23.43 -9.24
CA LYS A 370 -9.32 24.51 -8.82
C LYS A 370 -9.85 24.33 -7.40
N TYR A 371 -10.22 23.11 -7.01
CA TYR A 371 -11.06 22.83 -5.84
C TYR A 371 -10.40 22.03 -4.72
N VAL A 372 -9.39 21.20 -4.98
CA VAL A 372 -8.87 20.28 -3.96
C VAL A 372 -7.86 20.94 -3.03
N ASN A 373 -7.86 20.49 -1.77
CA ASN A 373 -7.11 21.06 -0.64
C ASN A 373 -7.59 22.45 -0.18
N ARG A 374 -8.90 22.72 -0.36
CA ARG A 374 -9.57 23.92 0.15
C ARG A 374 -10.16 23.71 1.55
N THR A 375 -10.41 22.47 1.93
CA THR A 375 -10.82 22.07 3.28
C THR A 375 -9.87 21.01 3.85
N ASP A 376 -10.23 20.44 5.00
CA ASP A 376 -9.56 19.27 5.60
C ASP A 376 -10.03 17.93 4.99
N SER A 377 -10.81 17.96 3.91
CA SER A 377 -11.29 16.76 3.22
C SER A 377 -11.09 16.87 1.69
N PRO A 378 -9.91 16.47 1.17
CA PRO A 378 -9.60 16.55 -0.26
C PRO A 378 -10.59 15.75 -1.14
N LEU A 379 -11.10 14.63 -0.65
CA LEU A 379 -12.11 13.84 -1.34
C LEU A 379 -13.46 14.56 -1.44
N ALA A 380 -13.89 15.22 -0.36
CA ALA A 380 -15.11 16.03 -0.39
C ALA A 380 -14.96 17.22 -1.34
N ASP A 381 -13.83 17.92 -1.27
CA ASP A 381 -13.48 19.01 -2.18
C ASP A 381 -13.56 18.58 -3.64
N PHE A 382 -13.00 17.42 -3.97
CA PHE A 382 -13.03 16.87 -5.32
C PHE A 382 -14.46 16.58 -5.80
N VAL A 383 -15.25 15.86 -5.00
CA VAL A 383 -16.61 15.46 -5.39
C VAL A 383 -17.52 16.68 -5.56
N GLN A 384 -17.44 17.65 -4.63
CA GLN A 384 -18.22 18.89 -4.71
C GLN A 384 -17.77 19.77 -5.88
N GLY A 385 -16.46 19.90 -6.08
CA GLY A 385 -15.87 20.64 -7.20
C GLY A 385 -16.26 20.04 -8.55
N TYR A 386 -16.18 18.71 -8.70
CA TYR A 386 -16.59 18.03 -9.93
C TYR A 386 -18.09 18.22 -10.19
N ALA A 387 -18.94 18.04 -9.19
CA ALA A 387 -20.39 18.26 -9.33
C ALA A 387 -20.74 19.71 -9.69
N ALA A 388 -19.93 20.69 -9.25
CA ALA A 388 -20.11 22.10 -9.56
C ALA A 388 -19.66 22.46 -10.98
N GLU A 389 -18.51 21.93 -11.44
CA GLU A 389 -17.99 22.17 -12.80
C GLU A 389 -18.80 21.43 -13.86
N TYR A 390 -19.34 20.27 -13.52
CA TYR A 390 -19.94 19.31 -14.45
C TYR A 390 -21.35 18.89 -14.00
N PRO A 391 -22.31 19.82 -13.93
CA PRO A 391 -23.64 19.57 -13.37
C PRO A 391 -24.44 18.49 -14.14
N ASP A 392 -24.15 18.30 -15.43
CA ASP A 392 -24.75 17.25 -16.27
C ASP A 392 -24.22 15.83 -15.98
N GLU A 393 -23.10 15.72 -15.27
CA GLU A 393 -22.46 14.47 -14.87
C GLU A 393 -22.66 14.12 -13.39
N LYS A 394 -23.17 15.09 -12.62
CA LYS A 394 -23.37 15.02 -11.16
C LYS A 394 -24.06 13.74 -10.68
N GLU A 395 -25.19 13.36 -11.28
CA GLU A 395 -25.94 12.17 -10.86
C GLU A 395 -25.13 10.88 -11.06
N THR A 396 -24.37 10.80 -12.15
CA THR A 396 -23.46 9.67 -12.41
C THR A 396 -22.32 9.66 -11.39
N LEU A 397 -21.68 10.80 -11.14
CA LEU A 397 -20.63 10.93 -10.13
C LEU A 397 -21.11 10.44 -8.75
N TYR A 398 -22.29 10.87 -8.32
CA TYR A 398 -22.85 10.51 -7.01
C TYR A 398 -23.21 9.03 -6.89
N ARG A 399 -23.69 8.42 -7.98
CA ARG A 399 -23.87 6.97 -8.02
C ARG A 399 -22.53 6.24 -7.88
N LEU A 400 -21.50 6.68 -8.61
CA LEU A 400 -20.16 6.09 -8.52
C LEU A 400 -19.52 6.28 -7.14
N LEU A 401 -19.75 7.43 -6.48
CA LEU A 401 -19.38 7.67 -5.09
C LEU A 401 -20.01 6.62 -4.17
N GLY A 402 -21.31 6.39 -4.26
CA GLY A 402 -21.99 5.39 -3.44
C GLY A 402 -21.46 3.98 -3.69
N GLU A 403 -21.16 3.63 -4.95
CA GLU A 403 -20.59 2.32 -5.32
C GLU A 403 -19.16 2.11 -4.80
N ALA A 404 -18.32 3.16 -4.85
CA ALA A 404 -16.93 3.12 -4.39
C ALA A 404 -16.81 3.16 -2.86
N THR A 405 -17.57 4.06 -2.23
CA THR A 405 -17.34 4.47 -0.84
C THR A 405 -18.40 3.97 0.13
N GLY A 406 -19.59 3.61 -0.37
CA GLY A 406 -20.77 3.36 0.45
C GLY A 406 -21.42 4.62 1.02
N LEU A 407 -20.87 5.81 0.75
CA LEU A 407 -21.35 7.08 1.30
C LEU A 407 -22.39 7.74 0.38
N SER A 408 -23.38 8.38 1.01
CA SER A 408 -24.21 9.38 0.35
C SER A 408 -23.52 10.74 0.30
N THR A 409 -24.00 11.63 -0.57
CA THR A 409 -23.51 13.01 -0.67
C THR A 409 -23.78 13.81 0.61
N LYS A 410 -24.90 13.54 1.29
CA LYS A 410 -25.24 14.16 2.56
C LYS A 410 -24.24 13.75 3.65
N GLU A 411 -23.82 12.50 3.70
CA GLU A 411 -22.80 12.04 4.64
C GLU A 411 -21.45 12.68 4.35
N LEU A 412 -21.07 12.80 3.07
CA LEU A 412 -19.86 13.49 2.64
C LEU A 412 -19.87 14.98 3.04
N GLU A 413 -20.97 15.69 2.80
CA GLU A 413 -21.15 17.10 3.17
C GLU A 413 -21.16 17.30 4.70
N ALA A 414 -21.71 16.34 5.44
CA ALA A 414 -21.77 16.37 6.90
C ALA A 414 -20.52 15.74 7.56
N SER A 415 -19.45 15.49 6.80
CA SER A 415 -18.25 14.86 7.37
C SER A 415 -17.66 15.74 8.48
N PRO A 416 -17.35 15.18 9.67
CA PRO A 416 -16.80 15.95 10.78
C PRO A 416 -15.35 16.34 10.49
N THR A 417 -14.77 17.25 11.26
CA THR A 417 -13.31 17.44 11.27
C THR A 417 -12.61 16.23 11.93
N GLU A 418 -11.35 15.99 11.56
CA GLU A 418 -10.53 14.98 12.25
C GLU A 418 -10.16 15.48 13.65
N ILE A 419 -10.31 14.62 14.66
CA ILE A 419 -9.92 14.90 16.06
C ILE A 419 -8.87 13.88 16.45
N TRP A 420 -7.61 14.20 16.17
CA TRP A 420 -6.50 13.31 16.43
C TRP A 420 -6.17 13.22 17.92
N LEU A 421 -5.97 12.00 18.37
CA LEU A 421 -5.44 11.65 19.68
C LEU A 421 -4.04 11.06 19.54
N LEU A 422 -3.19 11.28 20.55
CA LEU A 422 -1.83 10.79 20.64
C LEU A 422 -1.58 10.21 22.05
N ASN A 423 -1.47 8.89 22.11
CA ASN A 423 -1.13 8.17 23.32
C ASN A 423 0.40 7.99 23.43
N LYS A 424 1.03 8.89 24.19
CA LYS A 424 2.50 8.89 24.44
C LYS A 424 3.02 7.67 25.20
N SER A 425 2.12 6.91 25.85
CA SER A 425 2.47 5.76 26.69
C SER A 425 2.30 4.41 26.00
N HIS A 426 1.78 4.40 24.77
CA HIS A 426 1.46 3.18 24.05
C HIS A 426 2.38 3.00 22.84
N ALA A 427 3.40 2.15 22.98
CA ALA A 427 4.25 1.81 21.84
C ALA A 427 3.45 1.04 20.79
N HIS A 428 3.60 1.38 19.52
CA HIS A 428 2.80 0.83 18.42
C HIS A 428 3.67 0.24 17.31
N SER A 429 3.17 -0.75 16.58
CA SER A 429 3.89 -1.34 15.44
C SER A 429 3.88 -0.35 14.27
N TYR A 430 5.03 0.01 13.71
CA TYR A 430 5.07 0.93 12.57
C TYR A 430 4.51 0.30 11.29
N LEU A 431 4.80 -0.99 11.09
CA LEU A 431 4.39 -1.74 9.91
C LEU A 431 3.35 -2.79 10.27
N ALA A 432 2.30 -2.92 9.45
CA ALA A 432 1.34 -4.02 9.56
C ALA A 432 2.05 -5.38 9.44
N ILE A 433 3.04 -5.48 8.54
CA ILE A 433 3.79 -6.71 8.29
C ILE A 433 4.70 -7.16 9.44
N ASP A 434 4.91 -6.32 10.46
CA ASP A 434 5.78 -6.64 11.60
C ASP A 434 5.00 -7.36 12.71
N GLU A 435 4.66 -8.62 12.44
CA GLU A 435 3.94 -9.46 13.41
C GLU A 435 4.71 -9.66 14.72
N ALA A 436 6.04 -9.62 14.67
CA ALA A 436 6.91 -9.75 15.83
C ALA A 436 7.00 -8.47 16.69
N GLY A 437 6.66 -7.29 16.15
CA GLY A 437 6.74 -6.00 16.84
C GLY A 437 8.19 -5.56 17.08
N SER A 438 9.05 -5.76 16.08
CA SER A 438 10.48 -5.44 16.08
C SER A 438 10.78 -3.98 15.74
N ILE A 439 9.83 -3.29 15.10
CA ILE A 439 9.88 -1.92 14.61
C ILE A 439 8.67 -1.21 15.20
N ARG A 440 8.90 -0.48 16.29
CA ARG A 440 7.84 0.18 17.04
C ARG A 440 8.06 1.67 17.15
N MET A 441 6.99 2.41 16.95
CA MET A 441 6.87 3.80 17.36
C MET A 441 6.67 3.86 18.89
N PRO A 442 7.22 4.86 19.59
CA PRO A 442 7.05 4.97 21.04
C PRO A 442 5.65 5.49 21.46
N PHE A 443 4.78 5.76 20.49
CA PHE A 443 3.42 6.28 20.70
C PHE A 443 2.45 5.67 19.70
N TYR A 444 1.15 5.85 19.97
CA TYR A 444 0.05 5.50 19.08
C TYR A 444 -0.83 6.71 18.83
N ALA A 445 -1.29 6.91 17.60
CA ALA A 445 -2.15 8.02 17.23
C ALA A 445 -3.27 7.57 16.29
N PHE A 446 -4.46 8.14 16.46
CA PHE A 446 -5.66 7.84 15.67
C PHE A 446 -6.66 8.99 15.76
N ASP A 447 -7.55 9.11 14.77
CA ASP A 447 -8.69 10.04 14.79
C ASP A 447 -9.84 9.48 15.64
N LEU A 448 -10.30 10.23 16.64
CA LEU A 448 -11.43 9.88 17.51
C LEU A 448 -12.72 9.58 16.72
N ASN A 449 -12.96 10.29 15.61
CA ASN A 449 -14.14 10.05 14.79
C ASN A 449 -14.03 8.78 13.92
N ALA A 450 -12.82 8.33 13.61
CA ALA A 450 -12.58 7.07 12.90
C ALA A 450 -12.27 5.88 13.83
N ALA A 451 -12.01 6.12 15.12
CA ALA A 451 -11.56 5.13 16.08
C ALA A 451 -12.55 3.97 16.27
N ASP A 452 -12.02 2.80 16.61
CA ASP A 452 -12.79 1.69 17.15
C ASP A 452 -12.54 1.45 18.65
N VAL A 453 -13.19 0.40 19.17
CA VAL A 453 -13.10 0.03 20.60
C VAL A 453 -11.66 -0.28 21.03
N SER A 454 -10.89 -0.96 20.18
CA SER A 454 -9.51 -1.34 20.50
C SER A 454 -8.58 -0.13 20.54
N ASP A 455 -8.76 0.84 19.63
CA ASP A 455 -7.99 2.10 19.63
C ASP A 455 -8.19 2.84 20.95
N LEU A 456 -9.44 3.01 21.38
CA LEU A 456 -9.80 3.71 22.60
C LEU A 456 -9.27 2.99 23.85
N MET A 457 -9.31 1.65 23.86
CA MET A 457 -8.78 0.84 24.96
C MET A 457 -7.25 0.90 25.10
N THR A 458 -6.53 1.51 24.16
CA THR A 458 -5.08 1.76 24.33
C THR A 458 -4.81 2.82 25.41
N PHE A 459 -5.77 3.71 25.70
CA PHE A 459 -5.62 4.73 26.72
C PHE A 459 -5.81 4.15 28.13
N PRO A 460 -4.94 4.52 29.09
CA PRO A 460 -5.05 4.02 30.45
C PRO A 460 -6.37 4.48 31.08
N GLY A 461 -7.05 3.56 31.77
CA GLY A 461 -8.33 3.83 32.42
C GLY A 461 -9.56 3.63 31.53
N ILE A 462 -9.41 3.50 30.20
CA ILE A 462 -10.54 3.23 29.30
C ILE A 462 -10.74 1.73 29.16
N ARG A 463 -11.85 1.23 29.69
CA ARG A 463 -12.27 -0.17 29.51
C ARG A 463 -13.25 -0.31 28.37
N GLU A 464 -13.50 -1.56 27.94
CA GLU A 464 -14.40 -1.87 26.82
C GLU A 464 -15.78 -1.21 26.95
N ALA A 465 -16.35 -1.15 28.16
CA ALA A 465 -17.65 -0.50 28.39
C ALA A 465 -17.61 1.02 28.12
N GLU A 466 -16.54 1.69 28.53
CA GLU A 466 -16.31 3.13 28.32
C GLU A 466 -16.00 3.41 26.85
N ALA A 467 -15.14 2.60 26.21
CA ALA A 467 -14.87 2.67 24.77
C ALA A 467 -16.16 2.52 23.94
N LYS A 468 -17.00 1.53 24.27
CA LYS A 468 -18.32 1.38 23.64
C LYS A 468 -19.25 2.56 23.91
N ALA A 469 -19.16 3.21 25.06
CA ALA A 469 -19.94 4.41 25.36
C ALA A 469 -19.51 5.61 24.49
N ILE A 470 -18.20 5.78 24.27
CA ILE A 470 -17.64 6.78 23.36
C ILE A 470 -18.16 6.57 21.94
N ILE A 471 -18.09 5.34 21.43
CA ILE A 471 -18.61 4.99 20.09
C ILE A 471 -20.12 5.25 20.00
N ARG A 472 -20.91 4.81 20.99
CA ARG A 472 -22.35 5.11 21.02
C ARG A 472 -22.65 6.60 21.02
N TYR A 473 -21.89 7.40 21.77
CA TYR A 473 -22.06 8.84 21.80
C TYR A 473 -21.76 9.45 20.43
N ARG A 474 -20.63 9.08 19.80
CA ARG A 474 -20.25 9.50 18.44
C ARG A 474 -21.38 9.23 17.44
N ASP A 475 -21.89 8.00 17.44
CA ASP A 475 -22.89 7.56 16.47
C ASP A 475 -24.25 8.27 16.72
N ASN A 476 -24.60 8.57 17.98
CA ASN A 476 -25.84 9.27 18.33
C ASN A 476 -25.80 10.79 18.05
N GLN A 477 -24.64 11.44 18.15
CA GLN A 477 -24.49 12.88 17.94
C GLN A 477 -24.12 13.26 16.49
N SER A 478 -24.00 12.29 15.57
CA SER A 478 -23.46 12.51 14.23
C SER A 478 -22.02 13.07 14.28
N PHE A 479 -21.16 12.40 15.07
CA PHE A 479 -19.73 12.67 15.30
C PHE A 479 -19.38 13.75 16.32
N PHE A 480 -18.16 13.66 16.85
CA PHE A 480 -17.56 14.69 17.69
C PHE A 480 -17.13 15.90 16.85
N GLN A 481 -17.44 17.09 17.33
CA GLN A 481 -16.99 18.35 16.69
C GLN A 481 -15.75 18.93 17.37
N ASP A 482 -15.58 18.64 18.66
CA ASP A 482 -14.44 19.05 19.46
C ASP A 482 -14.07 17.97 20.48
N LEU A 483 -12.82 18.00 20.97
CA LEU A 483 -12.35 17.01 21.93
C LEU A 483 -12.99 17.17 23.31
N ASP A 484 -13.41 18.38 23.71
CA ASP A 484 -14.02 18.63 25.02
C ASP A 484 -15.41 17.98 25.17
N GLU A 485 -16.07 17.63 24.06
CA GLU A 485 -17.32 16.88 24.05
C GLU A 485 -17.25 15.52 24.76
N VAL A 486 -16.06 14.93 24.94
CA VAL A 486 -15.90 13.70 25.73
C VAL A 486 -16.39 13.85 27.18
N ARG A 487 -16.41 15.09 27.70
CA ARG A 487 -16.95 15.41 29.04
C ARG A 487 -18.47 15.28 29.12
N LYS A 488 -19.17 15.28 27.98
CA LYS A 488 -20.64 15.19 27.88
C LYS A 488 -21.13 13.73 27.95
N ILE A 489 -20.22 12.75 27.92
CA ILE A 489 -20.56 11.33 27.87
C ILE A 489 -20.86 10.82 29.29
N PRO A 490 -22.11 10.45 29.63
CA PRO A 490 -22.48 10.14 31.01
C PRO A 490 -21.76 8.92 31.62
N ASP A 491 -21.37 7.97 30.79
CA ASP A 491 -20.82 6.67 31.21
C ASP A 491 -19.27 6.66 31.32
N LEU A 492 -18.60 7.81 31.15
CA LEU A 492 -17.13 7.89 31.26
C LEU A 492 -16.69 8.22 32.70
N SER A 493 -15.66 7.55 33.17
CA SER A 493 -14.95 7.93 34.39
C SER A 493 -14.19 9.25 34.21
N ALA A 494 -13.93 9.94 35.33
CA ALA A 494 -13.12 11.16 35.33
C ALA A 494 -11.69 10.87 34.84
N GLU A 495 -11.16 9.69 35.17
CA GLU A 495 -9.87 9.20 34.70
C GLU A 495 -9.85 9.01 33.18
N ALA A 496 -10.89 8.38 32.60
CA ALA A 496 -11.00 8.20 31.15
C ALA A 496 -11.10 9.55 30.40
N ILE A 497 -11.92 10.48 30.91
CA ILE A 497 -12.04 11.83 30.35
C ILE A 497 -10.68 12.53 30.37
N GLN A 498 -9.98 12.51 31.51
CA GLN A 498 -8.68 13.16 31.62
C GLN A 498 -7.65 12.52 30.69
N ALA A 499 -7.63 11.19 30.57
CA ALA A 499 -6.73 10.48 29.67
C ALA A 499 -6.91 10.87 28.20
N LEU A 500 -8.15 11.07 27.74
CA LEU A 500 -8.43 11.51 26.36
C LEU A 500 -8.00 12.97 26.14
N LEU A 501 -8.26 13.85 27.09
CA LEU A 501 -7.89 15.27 27.00
C LEU A 501 -6.38 15.48 27.01
N ASP A 502 -5.67 14.77 27.90
CA ASP A 502 -4.20 14.75 27.94
C ASP A 502 -3.61 14.08 26.68
N GLY A 503 -4.44 13.29 25.99
CA GLY A 503 -4.16 12.63 24.72
C GLY A 503 -4.37 13.51 23.49
N ALA A 504 -4.65 14.82 23.62
CA ALA A 504 -4.73 15.71 22.45
C ALA A 504 -3.46 15.61 21.59
N TYR A 505 -3.60 15.58 20.27
CA TYR A 505 -2.47 15.38 19.36
C TYR A 505 -1.39 16.46 19.52
N ASP A 506 -0.16 16.02 19.76
CA ASP A 506 1.03 16.88 19.93
C ASP A 506 1.95 16.70 18.71
N PRO A 507 1.90 17.62 17.72
CA PRO A 507 2.64 17.48 16.47
C PRO A 507 4.17 17.57 16.65
N ASN A 508 4.64 18.29 17.68
CA ASN A 508 6.07 18.42 17.94
C ASN A 508 6.61 17.12 18.52
N PHE A 509 5.91 16.55 19.51
CA PHE A 509 6.28 15.26 20.07
C PHE A 509 6.27 14.14 19.03
N ALA A 510 5.25 14.10 18.16
CA ALA A 510 5.13 13.10 17.10
C ALA A 510 6.33 13.17 16.14
N ARG A 511 6.66 14.37 15.66
CA ARG A 511 7.78 14.64 14.76
C ARG A 511 9.13 14.28 15.35
N GLU A 512 9.41 14.75 16.56
CA GLU A 512 10.65 14.42 17.26
C GLU A 512 10.80 12.91 17.48
N SER A 513 9.71 12.24 17.86
CA SER A 513 9.70 10.79 18.08
C SER A 513 9.91 10.00 16.78
N ARG A 514 9.37 10.46 15.65
CA ARG A 514 9.61 9.88 14.32
C ARG A 514 11.06 10.02 13.89
N ALA A 515 11.59 11.24 13.91
CA ALA A 515 12.99 11.48 13.53
C ALA A 515 13.96 10.62 14.37
N GLN A 516 13.72 10.49 15.68
CA GLN A 516 14.51 9.60 16.54
C GLN A 516 14.37 8.13 16.18
N THR A 517 13.16 7.68 15.80
CA THR A 517 12.91 6.29 15.42
C THR A 517 13.56 5.96 14.07
N GLU A 518 13.42 6.83 13.08
CA GLU A 518 14.07 6.73 11.78
C GLU A 518 15.60 6.71 11.92
N GLN A 519 16.17 7.59 12.74
CA GLN A 519 17.60 7.57 13.05
C GLN A 519 18.06 6.25 13.66
N ARG A 520 17.27 5.64 14.57
CA ARG A 520 17.57 4.32 15.16
C ARG A 520 17.41 3.16 14.17
N LEU A 521 16.54 3.33 13.17
CA LEU A 521 16.34 2.37 12.10
C LEU A 521 17.46 2.45 11.05
N GLY A 522 18.16 3.59 10.96
CA GLY A 522 19.38 3.76 10.16
C GLY A 522 20.50 2.74 10.47
N GLU A 523 21.22 2.36 9.41
CA GLU A 523 22.33 1.38 9.31
C GLU A 523 22.02 -0.13 9.43
N ASN A 524 20.93 -0.53 10.09
CA ASN A 524 20.52 -1.95 10.12
C ASN A 524 19.23 -2.14 9.30
N GLY A 525 19.34 -2.83 8.15
CA GLY A 525 18.25 -2.93 7.18
C GLY A 525 16.90 -3.33 7.79
N LEU A 526 15.85 -2.56 7.49
CA LEU A 526 14.46 -2.80 7.92
C LEU A 526 14.04 -4.27 7.69
N LEU A 527 14.40 -4.82 6.53
CA LEU A 527 14.18 -6.23 6.19
C LEU A 527 14.87 -7.19 7.18
N GLN A 528 16.11 -6.92 7.58
CA GLN A 528 16.82 -7.75 8.55
C GLN A 528 16.10 -7.78 9.90
N ARG A 529 15.61 -6.63 10.38
CA ARG A 529 14.84 -6.55 11.64
C ARG A 529 13.53 -7.34 11.54
N LEU A 530 12.78 -7.17 10.46
CA LEU A 530 11.54 -7.94 10.21
C LEU A 530 11.79 -9.45 10.19
N LEU A 531 12.84 -9.89 9.48
CA LEU A 531 13.17 -11.31 9.35
C LEU A 531 13.66 -11.90 10.67
N THR A 532 14.57 -11.21 11.38
CA THR A 532 15.06 -11.67 12.68
C THR A 532 13.96 -11.70 13.74
N GLY A 533 13.08 -10.70 13.75
CA GLY A 533 11.89 -10.68 14.59
C GLY A 533 10.96 -11.86 14.34
N SER A 534 10.68 -12.14 13.06
CA SER A 534 9.83 -13.27 12.65
C SER A 534 10.42 -14.62 13.06
N LEU A 535 11.73 -14.81 12.86
CA LEU A 535 12.44 -16.00 13.31
C LEU A 535 12.46 -16.13 14.84
N TRP A 536 12.63 -15.02 15.56
CA TRP A 536 12.58 -15.01 17.02
C TRP A 536 11.20 -15.37 17.56
N MET A 537 10.13 -14.85 16.95
CA MET A 537 8.75 -15.23 17.27
C MET A 537 8.57 -16.75 17.09
N LEU A 538 8.96 -17.29 15.93
CA LEU A 538 8.88 -18.73 15.67
C LEU A 538 9.69 -19.56 16.69
N ALA A 539 10.90 -19.11 17.01
CA ALA A 539 11.76 -19.76 18.01
C ALA A 539 11.12 -19.76 19.40
N LYS A 540 10.48 -18.67 19.82
CA LYS A 540 9.78 -18.56 21.12
C LYS A 540 8.66 -19.60 21.24
N PHE A 541 7.81 -19.74 20.23
CA PHE A 541 6.74 -20.75 20.23
C PHE A 541 7.29 -22.17 20.12
N ALA A 542 8.35 -22.38 19.34
CA ALA A 542 9.05 -23.67 19.29
C ALA A 542 9.63 -24.05 20.65
N LEU A 543 10.27 -23.12 21.37
CA LEU A 543 10.80 -23.35 22.71
C LEU A 543 9.70 -23.67 23.73
N ALA A 544 8.53 -23.01 23.64
CA ALA A 544 7.39 -23.32 24.50
C ALA A 544 6.93 -24.78 24.31
N TRP A 545 6.73 -25.22 23.07
CA TRP A 545 6.40 -26.62 22.74
C TRP A 545 7.51 -27.59 23.10
N PHE A 546 8.77 -27.18 22.97
CA PHE A 546 9.90 -27.96 23.43
C PHE A 546 9.87 -28.15 24.95
N GLY A 547 9.49 -27.12 25.71
CA GLY A 547 9.23 -27.22 27.15
C GLY A 547 8.13 -28.23 27.48
N VAL A 548 7.02 -28.20 26.74
CA VAL A 548 5.93 -29.19 26.88
C VAL A 548 6.44 -30.60 26.58
N PHE A 549 7.21 -30.77 25.51
CA PHE A 549 7.86 -32.04 25.20
C PHE A 549 8.74 -32.52 26.35
N LEU A 550 9.60 -31.66 26.91
CA LEU A 550 10.48 -32.02 28.03
C LEU A 550 9.68 -32.42 29.27
N LEU A 551 8.58 -31.74 29.56
CA LEU A 551 7.68 -32.08 30.66
C LEU A 551 7.05 -33.47 30.46
N VAL A 552 6.46 -33.72 29.29
CA VAL A 552 5.87 -35.02 28.93
C VAL A 552 6.93 -36.13 28.98
N TYR A 553 8.11 -35.87 28.40
CA TYR A 553 9.23 -36.80 28.40
C TYR A 553 9.74 -37.09 29.81
N TYR A 554 9.79 -36.07 30.68
CA TYR A 554 10.19 -36.23 32.07
C TYR A 554 9.21 -37.15 32.82
N LEU A 555 7.91 -36.87 32.71
CA LEU A 555 6.85 -37.62 33.39
C LEU A 555 6.81 -39.09 32.96
N LEU A 556 6.99 -39.35 31.66
CA LEU A 556 6.87 -40.70 31.09
C LEU A 556 8.18 -41.51 31.15
N VAL A 557 9.34 -40.86 31.00
CA VAL A 557 10.62 -41.55 30.79
C VAL A 557 11.62 -41.27 31.91
N LEU A 558 11.92 -39.99 32.22
CA LEU A 558 13.05 -39.65 33.10
C LEU A 558 12.75 -39.79 34.59
N ARG A 559 11.48 -39.66 35.04
CA ARG A 559 11.10 -39.68 36.46
C ARG A 559 11.64 -40.90 37.22
N LYS A 560 11.87 -42.03 36.54
CA LYS A 560 12.38 -43.28 37.14
C LYS A 560 13.88 -43.53 36.92
N ARG A 561 14.56 -42.78 36.03
CA ARG A 561 15.92 -43.10 35.54
C ARG A 561 16.70 -41.84 35.12
N PHE A 562 16.78 -40.84 36.00
CA PHE A 562 17.47 -39.58 35.70
C PHE A 562 19.00 -39.74 35.75
N GLU A 563 19.68 -39.33 34.69
CA GLU A 563 21.14 -39.22 34.62
C GLU A 563 21.50 -37.95 33.84
N LEU A 564 22.28 -37.04 34.43
CA LEU A 564 22.48 -35.68 33.92
C LEU A 564 23.10 -35.66 32.51
N ARG A 565 24.23 -36.35 32.29
CA ARG A 565 24.94 -36.37 30.99
C ARG A 565 24.07 -36.96 29.88
N ARG A 566 23.35 -38.05 30.17
CA ARG A 566 22.42 -38.68 29.24
C ARG A 566 21.27 -37.74 28.90
N THR A 567 20.68 -37.11 29.91
CA THR A 567 19.56 -36.18 29.74
C THR A 567 19.94 -34.98 28.88
N LEU A 568 21.11 -34.38 29.13
CA LEU A 568 21.61 -33.26 28.32
C LEU A 568 21.77 -33.63 26.84
N ARG A 569 22.31 -34.82 26.51
CA ARG A 569 22.40 -35.26 25.10
C ARG A 569 21.04 -35.41 24.45
N ILE A 570 20.05 -35.92 25.20
CA ILE A 570 18.68 -36.11 24.69
C ILE A 570 18.02 -34.76 24.43
N ILE A 571 18.20 -33.80 25.34
CA ILE A 571 17.72 -32.42 25.17
C ILE A 571 18.31 -31.82 23.90
N VAL A 572 19.65 -31.82 23.76
CA VAL A 572 20.31 -31.24 22.59
C VAL A 572 19.88 -31.92 21.28
N THR A 573 19.81 -33.24 21.25
CA THR A 573 19.40 -33.99 20.04
C THR A 573 17.97 -33.65 19.63
N ASN A 574 17.04 -33.55 20.59
CA ASN A 574 15.65 -33.24 20.29
C ASN A 574 15.44 -31.75 19.97
N ALA A 575 16.26 -30.85 20.54
CA ALA A 575 16.25 -29.44 20.17
C ALA A 575 16.65 -29.28 18.70
N VAL A 576 17.75 -29.91 18.26
CA VAL A 576 18.18 -29.90 16.84
C VAL A 576 17.09 -30.50 15.94
N LYS A 577 16.51 -31.63 16.34
CA LYS A 577 15.41 -32.27 15.60
C LYS A 577 14.23 -31.32 15.43
N MET A 578 13.77 -30.70 16.51
CA MET A 578 12.66 -29.77 16.47
C MET A 578 12.96 -28.58 15.56
N SER A 579 14.16 -28.00 15.66
CA SER A 579 14.59 -26.90 14.78
C SER A 579 14.52 -27.29 13.31
N VAL A 580 15.04 -28.47 12.93
CA VAL A 580 14.96 -28.95 11.53
C VAL A 580 13.51 -29.11 11.07
N LEU A 581 12.65 -29.72 11.89
CA LEU A 581 11.26 -29.93 11.52
C LEU A 581 10.47 -28.61 11.45
N VAL A 582 10.76 -27.64 12.31
CA VAL A 582 10.18 -26.28 12.25
C VAL A 582 10.62 -25.58 10.95
N LEU A 583 11.89 -25.69 10.55
CA LEU A 583 12.36 -25.14 9.27
C LEU A 583 11.68 -25.81 8.07
N PHE A 584 11.43 -27.12 8.11
CA PHE A 584 10.67 -27.82 7.08
C PHE A 584 9.22 -27.33 7.00
N ALA A 585 8.58 -27.10 8.15
CA ALA A 585 7.23 -26.54 8.19
C ALA A 585 7.20 -25.12 7.62
N LEU A 586 8.14 -24.26 8.01
CA LEU A 586 8.24 -22.90 7.44
C LEU A 586 8.47 -22.94 5.92
N ALA A 587 9.39 -23.78 5.44
CA ALA A 587 9.63 -23.95 4.01
C ALA A 587 8.38 -24.45 3.27
N SER A 588 7.60 -25.34 3.88
CA SER A 588 6.34 -25.82 3.31
C SER A 588 5.28 -24.73 3.19
N VAL A 589 5.21 -23.81 4.17
CA VAL A 589 4.35 -22.62 4.12
C VAL A 589 4.80 -21.74 2.96
N LEU A 590 6.08 -21.37 2.90
CA LEU A 590 6.60 -20.50 1.84
C LEU A 590 6.43 -21.06 0.43
N ALA A 591 6.42 -22.39 0.29
CA ALA A 591 6.20 -23.07 -0.98
C ALA A 591 4.70 -23.16 -1.40
N GLY A 592 3.77 -22.68 -0.58
CA GLY A 592 2.34 -22.59 -0.92
C GLY A 592 1.56 -23.90 -0.83
N GLN A 593 2.20 -25.02 -0.45
CA GLN A 593 1.54 -26.32 -0.24
C GLN A 593 1.95 -26.93 1.11
N PRO A 594 1.51 -26.34 2.23
CA PRO A 594 2.10 -26.59 3.54
C PRO A 594 1.99 -28.06 3.97
N LEU A 595 0.81 -28.66 3.88
CA LEU A 595 0.58 -30.04 4.30
C LEU A 595 1.31 -31.08 3.43
N LEU A 596 1.23 -30.93 2.10
CA LEU A 596 1.83 -31.88 1.16
C LEU A 596 3.36 -31.86 1.26
N ILE A 597 3.96 -30.67 1.19
CA ILE A 597 5.41 -30.53 1.21
C ILE A 597 5.97 -30.94 2.57
N PHE A 598 5.30 -30.57 3.68
CA PHE A 598 5.74 -31.01 5.00
C PHE A 598 5.64 -32.53 5.16
N ALA A 599 4.60 -33.18 4.62
CA ALA A 599 4.50 -34.64 4.66
C ALA A 599 5.69 -35.30 3.92
N VAL A 600 6.05 -34.81 2.73
CA VAL A 600 7.19 -35.31 1.96
C VAL A 600 8.50 -35.12 2.72
N LEU A 601 8.78 -33.90 3.21
CA LEU A 601 9.98 -33.58 3.98
C LEU A 601 10.06 -34.36 5.30
N GLY A 602 8.92 -34.55 5.97
CA GLY A 602 8.79 -35.33 7.20
C GLY A 602 9.06 -36.82 6.99
N VAL A 603 8.55 -37.41 5.91
CA VAL A 603 8.85 -38.81 5.55
C VAL A 603 10.34 -38.97 5.25
N LEU A 604 10.92 -38.05 4.46
CA LEU A 604 12.35 -38.06 4.16
C LEU A 604 13.19 -37.96 5.45
N PHE A 605 12.81 -37.08 6.37
CA PHE A 605 13.44 -36.94 7.68
C PHE A 605 13.42 -38.25 8.47
N LEU A 606 12.26 -38.91 8.56
CA LEU A 606 12.11 -40.18 9.29
C LEU A 606 12.95 -41.31 8.67
N VAL A 607 13.06 -41.35 7.34
CA VAL A 607 13.92 -42.31 6.63
C VAL A 607 15.39 -42.04 6.98
N ILE A 608 15.85 -40.80 6.87
CA ILE A 608 17.22 -40.39 7.21
C ILE A 608 17.53 -40.72 8.67
N GLU A 609 16.65 -40.36 9.60
CA GLU A 609 16.84 -40.63 11.02
C GLU A 609 16.96 -42.14 11.30
N ARG A 610 16.09 -42.96 10.70
CA ARG A 610 16.09 -44.41 10.87
C ARG A 610 17.33 -45.08 10.30
N PHE A 611 17.73 -44.72 9.08
CA PHE A 611 18.77 -45.42 8.33
C PHE A 611 20.18 -44.86 8.52
N LEU A 612 20.33 -43.58 8.80
CA LEU A 612 21.64 -42.95 8.95
C LEU A 612 21.99 -42.72 10.43
N VAL A 613 21.06 -42.24 11.24
CA VAL A 613 21.35 -41.85 12.64
C VAL A 613 21.17 -43.02 13.62
N LEU A 614 20.16 -43.86 13.40
CA LEU A 614 19.74 -44.88 14.36
C LEU A 614 20.10 -46.32 13.98
N ARG A 615 20.67 -46.57 12.79
CA ARG A 615 20.93 -47.92 12.24
C ARG A 615 21.53 -48.88 13.26
N ASN A 616 22.61 -48.44 13.92
CA ASN A 616 23.40 -49.24 14.87
C ASN A 616 23.02 -48.99 16.35
N ARG A 617 21.90 -48.32 16.62
CA ARG A 617 21.43 -48.04 17.99
C ARG A 617 20.51 -49.17 18.50
N PRO A 618 20.50 -49.45 19.82
CA PRO A 618 19.59 -50.43 20.42
C PRO A 618 18.12 -50.05 20.25
N GLN A 619 17.24 -51.05 20.24
CA GLN A 619 15.80 -50.90 19.93
C GLN A 619 15.08 -49.88 20.81
N GLY A 620 15.45 -49.77 22.09
CA GLY A 620 14.88 -48.75 22.99
C GLY A 620 15.16 -47.31 22.53
N LYS A 621 16.39 -47.03 22.07
CA LYS A 621 16.76 -45.71 21.54
C LYS A 621 16.05 -45.40 20.21
N LYS A 622 15.82 -46.42 19.39
CA LYS A 622 15.03 -46.31 18.15
C LYS A 622 13.58 -45.89 18.46
N LYS A 623 12.97 -46.49 19.48
CA LYS A 623 11.62 -46.13 19.93
C LYS A 623 11.54 -44.71 20.51
N GLU A 624 12.47 -44.33 21.38
CA GLU A 624 12.52 -42.97 21.96
C GLU A 624 12.66 -41.89 20.87
N ALA A 625 13.54 -42.11 19.90
CA ALA A 625 13.71 -41.20 18.77
C ALA A 625 12.46 -41.12 17.88
N PHE A 626 11.82 -42.25 17.60
CA PHE A 626 10.57 -42.27 16.84
C PHE A 626 9.44 -41.51 17.55
N CYS A 627 9.27 -41.70 18.87
CA CYS A 627 8.24 -41.01 19.64
C CYS A 627 8.44 -39.49 19.66
N SER A 628 9.68 -39.02 19.80
CA SER A 628 9.96 -37.57 19.74
C SER A 628 9.70 -36.99 18.35
N SER A 629 10.06 -37.70 17.28
CA SER A 629 9.74 -37.28 15.92
C SER A 629 8.23 -37.21 15.69
N LEU A 630 7.48 -38.23 16.14
CA LEU A 630 6.03 -38.24 16.06
C LEU A 630 5.38 -37.08 16.83
N PHE A 631 5.86 -36.79 18.05
CA PHE A 631 5.38 -35.67 18.85
C PHE A 631 5.57 -34.33 18.10
N PHE A 632 6.80 -34.05 17.62
CA PHE A 632 7.07 -32.80 16.91
C PHE A 632 6.30 -32.71 15.60
N SER A 633 6.22 -33.80 14.83
CA SER A 633 5.41 -33.85 13.62
C SER A 633 3.93 -33.60 13.88
N ALA A 634 3.37 -34.10 14.99
CA ALA A 634 1.98 -33.84 15.36
C ALA A 634 1.73 -32.36 15.68
N VAL A 635 2.63 -31.72 16.44
CA VAL A 635 2.56 -30.28 16.73
C VAL A 635 2.65 -29.44 15.45
N LEU A 636 3.52 -29.82 14.52
CA LEU A 636 3.70 -29.13 13.25
C LEU A 636 2.53 -29.34 12.31
N LEU A 637 2.00 -30.57 12.19
CA LEU A 637 0.79 -30.84 11.43
C LEU A 637 -0.39 -30.04 11.96
N TYR A 638 -0.58 -29.96 13.28
CA TYR A 638 -1.58 -29.10 13.90
C TYR A 638 -1.36 -27.62 13.59
N SER A 639 -0.10 -27.16 13.52
CA SER A 639 0.25 -25.77 13.21
C SER A 639 0.17 -25.44 11.71
N LEU A 640 0.15 -26.44 10.84
CA LEU A 640 0.05 -26.30 9.38
C LEU A 640 -1.39 -26.45 8.90
N SER A 641 -2.15 -27.35 9.54
CA SER A 641 -3.56 -27.62 9.25
C SER A 641 -4.44 -26.41 9.48
#